data_AF-A0A8H5JP24-F1
#
_entry.id   AF-A0A8H5JP24-F1
#
_cell.length_a   1.000
_cell.length_b   1.000
_cell.length_c   1.000
_cell.angle_alpha   90.00
_cell.angle_beta   90.00
_cell.angle_gamma   90.00
#
_symmetry.space_group_name_H-M   'P 1'
#
loop_
_entity.id
_entity.type
_entity.pdbx_description
1 polymer ?
#
loop_
_entity_poly.entity_id
_entity_poly.type
_entity_poly.pdbx_seq_one_letter_code
_entity_poly.pdbx_strand_id
1 'polypeptide(L)'
;MSCPNTLPASWYTSKAIAGLERRAIFDKTWIYLGVVTRWSADGEDCFYDMGQFKFTVRRESEDWKSIQVFTNDGTQMRRHITRTGLVFITFSNSTPEFNEYFPGLEELISTVDFTAFPFRRSLKYTGKYNWKTLIDGFQECLHCSFAHPSFSKVYAPTTYKVLNEQNFSRHLAEADCKRDSPSDGLFLYFFPNSTLNLYGGGISSFRTWPTDDPSQTIMQFDYYHKSPVETEEFKNYYKFARTVATEDNDLCEMAQMNLKVGIYTEGILNPNKENGVIRCVTCKARRRKCDEKKPSCSQCLRRKAACGGYQAELRWREFEKPEASSTSSGNDCRRGQPRSDRTHIGFRAFHSGEPELPVRRESDGYGVPSDLLSQSEFPERDPVFPQSHEAQTPIDLGSRCEFVDYGTNFDGPQINDLALEMSFDISEDLDGLYDILAGLDSFDPPPVNHDTSPPDCPAMPGGTIMGSLNTEEAPFPCVNLLNDNISLSPVLRTSQFVEATPEFRGFCRDDEFGEVGIEDDEHSPSSSKSHPRSPLYRVPQLDSDSPENISVLFDRRICEVLCIKDSSSGNPWRKIVWPMAKEHTALYHALAAMTCFQGFNDLPQHRAIGLRHLSYAVEQLAVMETSDCKPEATISTALAVSLAQAWCHPRSSTTTSYIRKGAELLRKALIEHQSSQRPRDELSGLGFLSNTWIYMDTITRITCHDGFVMDLPLMSDCSLFSSKSLGCTVDPLMGCARPLFPLLGSVADLVNRVRRRQEKLNSPAIVSEAVRLRTSIERWEPSPELDEEPQGTQLSSSTIDLIQTANAYKWATLLFLHQAVPELPTQVSLQDMARKVLTLIATVPVDSHAAIFPVMPLMIAGCEATEMEDRTWVSDRWRVLGSRLTSGLVNRCLEITAEAWKRRDKSSKATRVETVSSSPSCSTVKSEIHWMTVMKDWGWQVMLG
;
A
#
# COMPACT_ATOMS: atom_id res chain seq x y z
N MET A 1 17.51 7.98 -27.42
CA MET A 1 18.43 6.86 -27.13
C MET A 1 17.57 5.65 -26.75
N SER A 2 17.67 4.49 -27.42
CA SER A 2 16.93 3.27 -27.01
C SER A 2 17.53 2.64 -25.75
N CYS A 3 16.86 2.82 -24.59
CA CYS A 3 17.32 2.29 -23.30
C CYS A 3 17.54 0.75 -23.33
N PRO A 4 18.39 0.22 -22.44
CA PRO A 4 18.51 -1.22 -22.26
C PRO A 4 17.23 -1.78 -21.61
N ASN A 5 16.92 -3.04 -21.91
CA ASN A 5 15.75 -3.74 -21.40
C ASN A 5 16.16 -5.00 -20.62
N THR A 6 15.25 -5.46 -19.74
CA THR A 6 15.25 -6.78 -19.08
C THR A 6 15.32 -7.95 -20.09
N LEU A 7 15.37 -9.18 -19.59
CA LEU A 7 15.06 -10.34 -20.45
C LEU A 7 13.57 -10.35 -20.83
N PRO A 8 13.20 -10.94 -21.99
CA PRO A 8 11.80 -11.17 -22.31
C PRO A 8 11.11 -11.99 -21.21
N ALA A 9 9.87 -11.65 -20.85
CA ALA A 9 9.10 -12.29 -19.78
C ALA A 9 9.06 -13.83 -19.88
N SER A 10 9.01 -14.34 -21.11
CA SER A 10 9.07 -15.77 -21.45
C SER A 10 10.33 -16.49 -20.97
N TRP A 11 11.43 -15.80 -20.66
CA TRP A 11 12.65 -16.40 -20.12
C TRP A 11 12.54 -16.71 -18.61
N TYR A 12 11.60 -16.08 -17.91
CA TYR A 12 11.29 -16.37 -16.51
C TYR A 12 10.24 -17.49 -16.38
N THR A 13 9.42 -17.72 -17.42
CA THR A 13 8.29 -18.69 -17.38
C THR A 13 8.46 -19.91 -18.28
N SER A 14 9.39 -19.93 -19.24
CA SER A 14 9.54 -21.06 -20.19
C SER A 14 10.37 -22.22 -19.65
N LYS A 15 9.74 -23.40 -19.57
CA LYS A 15 10.41 -24.69 -19.27
C LYS A 15 11.57 -24.99 -20.23
N ALA A 16 11.45 -24.60 -21.50
CA ALA A 16 12.49 -24.79 -22.50
C ALA A 16 13.73 -23.90 -22.26
N ILE A 17 13.52 -22.68 -21.74
CA ILE A 17 14.62 -21.79 -21.34
C ILE A 17 15.27 -22.29 -20.06
N ALA A 18 14.52 -22.63 -19.01
CA ALA A 18 15.09 -23.17 -17.77
C ALA A 18 15.91 -24.47 -18.00
N GLY A 19 15.40 -25.38 -18.85
CA GLY A 19 16.15 -26.59 -19.24
C GLY A 19 17.43 -26.30 -20.04
N LEU A 20 17.50 -25.16 -20.75
CA LEU A 20 18.73 -24.69 -21.39
C LEU A 20 19.66 -24.02 -20.38
N GLU A 21 19.14 -23.21 -19.46
CA GLU A 21 19.90 -22.54 -18.39
C GLU A 21 20.63 -23.57 -17.51
N ARG A 22 19.98 -24.68 -17.12
CA ARG A 22 20.63 -25.81 -16.45
C ARG A 22 21.91 -26.26 -17.19
N ARG A 23 21.76 -26.66 -18.46
CA ARG A 23 22.85 -27.27 -19.27
C ARG A 23 23.91 -26.31 -19.81
N ALA A 24 23.58 -25.02 -19.90
CA ALA A 24 24.45 -23.99 -20.46
C ALA A 24 25.08 -23.09 -19.40
N ILE A 25 24.47 -22.98 -18.22
CA ILE A 25 24.93 -22.17 -17.09
C ILE A 25 25.37 -23.12 -15.97
N PHE A 26 24.45 -23.64 -15.16
CA PHE A 26 24.77 -24.34 -13.90
C PHE A 26 25.76 -25.50 -14.05
N ASP A 27 25.63 -26.32 -15.09
CA ASP A 27 26.56 -27.41 -15.40
C ASP A 27 28.00 -26.92 -15.71
N LYS A 28 28.20 -25.63 -16.04
CA LYS A 28 29.42 -25.07 -16.67
C LYS A 28 30.00 -23.85 -15.95
N THR A 29 29.54 -23.59 -14.72
CA THR A 29 29.96 -22.46 -13.90
C THR A 29 30.58 -22.93 -12.59
N TRP A 30 31.38 -22.06 -11.97
CA TRP A 30 31.71 -22.21 -10.56
C TRP A 30 30.53 -21.70 -9.72
N ILE A 31 30.16 -22.45 -8.69
CA ILE A 31 29.11 -22.11 -7.73
C ILE A 31 29.76 -21.85 -6.37
N TYR A 32 29.44 -20.73 -5.73
CA TYR A 32 29.82 -20.49 -4.33
C TYR A 32 28.94 -21.33 -3.40
N LEU A 33 29.54 -22.00 -2.42
CA LEU A 33 28.86 -22.98 -1.58
C LEU A 33 28.73 -22.56 -0.11
N GLY A 34 29.67 -21.74 0.40
CA GLY A 34 29.66 -21.27 1.79
C GLY A 34 31.06 -20.92 2.30
N VAL A 35 31.14 -20.36 3.51
CA VAL A 35 32.38 -20.18 4.26
C VAL A 35 32.79 -21.53 4.89
N VAL A 36 34.10 -21.82 4.94
CA VAL A 36 34.65 -23.09 5.48
C VAL A 36 34.17 -23.43 6.89
N THR A 37 33.85 -22.43 7.71
CA THR A 37 33.31 -22.58 9.08
C THR A 37 31.94 -23.24 9.15
N ARG A 38 31.27 -23.48 8.01
CA ARG A 38 30.06 -24.31 7.90
C ARG A 38 30.35 -25.81 8.14
N TRP A 39 31.58 -26.26 7.88
CA TRP A 39 32.00 -27.67 8.00
C TRP A 39 32.99 -27.81 9.16
N SER A 40 32.52 -27.48 10.36
CA SER A 40 33.34 -27.45 11.58
C SER A 40 33.67 -28.83 12.16
N ALA A 41 32.88 -29.86 11.84
CA ALA A 41 33.11 -31.24 12.25
C ALA A 41 33.97 -32.01 11.24
N ASP A 42 34.88 -32.83 11.74
CA ASP A 42 35.77 -33.68 10.94
C ASP A 42 35.13 -35.06 10.71
N GLY A 43 35.21 -35.57 9.49
CA GLY A 43 34.64 -36.85 9.06
C GLY A 43 33.13 -36.84 8.76
N GLU A 44 32.40 -35.79 9.13
CA GLU A 44 30.94 -35.70 8.95
C GLU A 44 30.53 -35.42 7.49
N ASP A 45 29.49 -36.12 7.01
CA ASP A 45 28.92 -35.96 5.67
C ASP A 45 27.76 -34.94 5.66
N CYS A 46 28.04 -33.73 5.18
CA CYS A 46 27.01 -32.73 4.89
C CYS A 46 26.40 -32.98 3.50
N PHE A 47 25.22 -33.61 3.44
CA PHE A 47 24.48 -33.86 2.21
C PHE A 47 23.76 -32.59 1.69
N TYR A 48 23.87 -32.36 0.37
CA TYR A 48 23.19 -31.27 -0.32
C TYR A 48 22.18 -31.81 -1.32
N ASP A 49 20.92 -31.44 -1.13
CA ASP A 49 19.86 -31.58 -2.14
C ASP A 49 19.50 -30.20 -2.68
N MET A 50 20.06 -29.87 -3.84
CA MET A 50 19.81 -28.67 -4.63
C MET A 50 18.92 -29.03 -5.84
N GLY A 51 17.89 -29.84 -5.56
CA GLY A 51 16.91 -30.35 -6.52
C GLY A 51 17.51 -31.40 -7.43
N GLN A 52 17.98 -30.95 -8.59
CA GLN A 52 18.55 -31.78 -9.65
C GLN A 52 20.08 -31.90 -9.60
N PHE A 53 20.71 -31.30 -8.57
CA PHE A 53 22.11 -31.49 -8.20
C PHE A 53 22.17 -32.05 -6.77
N LYS A 54 22.84 -33.19 -6.60
CA LYS A 54 23.00 -33.87 -5.30
C LYS A 54 24.46 -34.28 -5.12
N PHE A 55 25.01 -33.93 -3.96
CA PHE A 55 26.42 -34.13 -3.61
C PHE A 55 26.59 -34.07 -2.08
N THR A 56 27.73 -34.57 -1.60
CA THR A 56 28.11 -34.58 -0.19
C THR A 56 29.38 -33.75 -0.01
N VAL A 57 29.47 -33.01 1.09
CA VAL A 57 30.67 -32.26 1.49
C VAL A 57 31.17 -32.83 2.81
N ARG A 58 32.47 -33.15 2.89
CA ARG A 58 33.11 -33.72 4.08
C ARG A 58 34.44 -33.05 4.34
N ARG A 59 34.73 -32.71 5.59
CA ARG A 59 36.07 -32.31 6.03
C ARG A 59 36.86 -33.54 6.46
N GLU A 60 38.06 -33.73 5.92
CA GLU A 60 38.86 -34.95 6.19
C GLU A 60 39.81 -34.81 7.39
N SER A 61 40.10 -33.58 7.83
CA SER A 61 40.96 -33.28 8.98
C SER A 61 40.84 -31.85 9.50
N GLU A 62 41.52 -31.57 10.63
CA GLU A 62 41.51 -30.29 11.31
C GLU A 62 41.90 -29.08 10.41
N ASP A 63 42.67 -29.26 9.33
CA ASP A 63 42.84 -28.20 8.33
C ASP A 63 41.56 -28.07 7.48
N TRP A 64 40.91 -26.90 7.53
CA TRP A 64 39.74 -26.59 6.71
C TRP A 64 39.99 -26.71 5.19
N LYS A 65 41.24 -26.72 4.73
CA LYS A 65 41.59 -27.00 3.32
C LYS A 65 41.26 -28.46 2.92
N SER A 66 41.07 -29.35 3.89
CA SER A 66 40.69 -30.75 3.69
C SER A 66 39.22 -30.96 3.28
N ILE A 67 38.38 -29.91 3.26
CA ILE A 67 36.96 -30.01 2.86
C ILE A 67 36.85 -30.49 1.39
N GLN A 68 36.54 -31.77 1.19
CA GLN A 68 36.24 -32.39 -0.10
C GLN A 68 34.76 -32.31 -0.43
N VAL A 69 34.45 -32.49 -1.72
CA VAL A 69 33.09 -32.59 -2.24
C VAL A 69 33.00 -33.80 -3.16
N PHE A 70 31.95 -34.60 -3.02
CA PHE A 70 31.73 -35.84 -3.75
C PHE A 70 30.33 -35.87 -4.37
N THR A 71 30.18 -36.37 -5.60
CA THR A 71 28.86 -36.71 -6.16
C THR A 71 28.27 -37.93 -5.46
N ASN A 72 26.96 -38.17 -5.65
CA ASN A 72 26.25 -39.32 -5.05
C ASN A 72 26.81 -40.71 -5.41
N ASP A 73 27.67 -40.84 -6.43
CA ASP A 73 28.37 -42.07 -6.79
C ASP A 73 29.76 -42.23 -6.13
N GLY A 74 30.16 -41.26 -5.30
CA GLY A 74 31.46 -41.20 -4.63
C GLY A 74 32.56 -40.49 -5.42
N THR A 75 32.30 -40.03 -6.65
CA THR A 75 33.32 -39.33 -7.45
C THR A 75 33.64 -37.95 -6.86
N GLN A 76 34.93 -37.67 -6.62
CA GLN A 76 35.38 -36.38 -6.13
C GLN A 76 35.13 -35.27 -7.16
N MET A 77 34.45 -34.20 -6.74
CA MET A 77 34.16 -33.03 -7.57
C MET A 77 35.33 -32.03 -7.56
N ARG A 78 35.45 -31.24 -8.63
CA ARG A 78 36.36 -30.07 -8.62
C ARG A 78 35.83 -29.01 -7.67
N ARG A 79 36.70 -28.61 -6.75
CA ARG A 79 36.51 -27.56 -5.75
C ARG A 79 37.63 -26.53 -5.84
N HIS A 80 37.35 -25.33 -5.38
CA HIS A 80 38.35 -24.31 -5.04
C HIS A 80 38.03 -23.79 -3.64
N ILE A 81 39.04 -23.63 -2.80
CA ILE A 81 38.88 -22.94 -1.51
C ILE A 81 39.83 -21.75 -1.51
N THR A 82 39.29 -20.55 -1.30
CA THR A 82 40.07 -19.32 -1.36
C THR A 82 41.01 -19.20 -0.19
N ARG A 83 42.02 -18.33 -0.31
CA ARG A 83 42.99 -18.06 0.78
C ARG A 83 42.34 -17.56 2.07
N THR A 84 41.11 -17.03 1.97
CA THR A 84 40.31 -16.45 3.05
C THR A 84 39.15 -17.33 3.53
N GLY A 85 39.01 -18.55 3.00
CA GLY A 85 38.03 -19.53 3.50
C GLY A 85 36.66 -19.52 2.83
N LEU A 86 36.54 -19.12 1.56
CA LEU A 86 35.33 -19.33 0.75
C LEU A 86 35.44 -20.63 -0.05
N VAL A 87 34.41 -21.48 -0.02
CA VAL A 87 34.35 -22.74 -0.78
C VAL A 87 33.53 -22.57 -2.06
N PHE A 88 34.08 -22.98 -3.19
CA PHE A 88 33.43 -23.03 -4.50
C PHE A 88 33.53 -24.44 -5.11
N ILE A 89 32.53 -24.82 -5.91
CA ILE A 89 32.45 -26.11 -6.60
C ILE A 89 32.09 -25.94 -8.08
N THR A 90 32.34 -26.94 -8.91
CA THR A 90 31.77 -27.00 -10.27
C THR A 90 31.40 -28.42 -10.68
N PHE A 91 30.27 -28.56 -11.39
CA PHE A 91 29.71 -29.86 -11.80
C PHE A 91 30.35 -30.44 -13.06
N SER A 92 31.13 -29.66 -13.82
CA SER A 92 31.80 -30.13 -15.03
C SER A 92 33.31 -29.89 -15.02
N ASN A 93 34.02 -30.88 -15.54
CA ASN A 93 35.45 -30.78 -15.88
C ASN A 93 35.72 -29.87 -17.08
N SER A 94 34.69 -29.36 -17.76
CA SER A 94 34.81 -28.37 -18.85
C SER A 94 34.74 -26.91 -18.40
N THR A 95 34.47 -26.63 -17.12
CA THR A 95 34.49 -25.26 -16.57
C THR A 95 35.94 -24.74 -16.54
N PRO A 96 36.23 -23.48 -16.92
CA PRO A 96 37.57 -22.90 -16.82
C PRO A 96 38.13 -22.95 -15.40
N GLU A 97 39.46 -22.81 -15.27
CA GLU A 97 40.11 -22.74 -13.96
C GLU A 97 39.64 -21.52 -13.15
N PHE A 98 39.63 -21.64 -11.82
CA PHE A 98 38.98 -20.68 -10.93
C PHE A 98 39.44 -19.23 -11.18
N ASN A 99 40.74 -19.01 -11.33
CA ASN A 99 41.32 -17.69 -11.60
C ASN A 99 41.13 -17.18 -13.04
N GLU A 100 40.82 -18.06 -14.00
CA GLU A 100 40.36 -17.64 -15.34
C GLU A 100 38.88 -17.25 -15.30
N TYR A 101 38.08 -17.95 -14.49
CA TYR A 101 36.64 -17.72 -14.37
C TYR A 101 36.32 -16.46 -13.53
N PHE A 102 36.95 -16.28 -12.36
CA PHE A 102 36.83 -15.12 -11.46
C PHE A 102 38.17 -14.35 -11.33
N PRO A 103 38.69 -13.72 -12.39
CA PRO A 103 39.96 -13.00 -12.33
C PRO A 103 39.91 -11.84 -11.34
N GLY A 104 40.91 -11.74 -10.46
CA GLY A 104 41.02 -10.70 -9.43
C GLY A 104 40.21 -10.96 -8.15
N LEU A 105 39.40 -12.02 -8.07
CA LEU A 105 38.54 -12.25 -6.91
C LEU A 105 39.32 -12.53 -5.61
N GLU A 106 40.36 -13.37 -5.66
CA GLU A 106 41.25 -13.65 -4.50
C GLU A 106 41.92 -12.37 -3.95
N GLU A 107 42.29 -11.43 -4.82
CA GLU A 107 42.89 -10.16 -4.43
C GLU A 107 41.86 -9.26 -3.74
N LEU A 108 40.67 -9.12 -4.32
CA LEU A 108 39.57 -8.35 -3.73
C LEU A 108 39.19 -8.85 -2.33
N ILE A 109 38.98 -10.15 -2.18
CA ILE A 109 38.53 -10.73 -0.90
C ILE A 109 39.65 -10.90 0.13
N SER A 110 40.93 -10.72 -0.23
CA SER A 110 42.07 -10.80 0.70
C SER A 110 42.00 -9.79 1.85
N THR A 111 41.13 -8.78 1.71
CA THR A 111 40.80 -7.76 2.71
C THR A 111 39.98 -8.31 3.90
N VAL A 112 39.39 -9.50 3.79
CA VAL A 112 38.53 -10.10 4.84
C VAL A 112 38.93 -11.55 5.10
N ASP A 113 39.21 -11.88 6.36
CA ASP A 113 39.28 -13.27 6.82
C ASP A 113 37.88 -13.78 7.16
N PHE A 114 37.32 -14.64 6.30
CA PHE A 114 36.02 -15.27 6.56
C PHE A 114 36.11 -16.41 7.57
N THR A 115 37.31 -16.99 7.81
CA THR A 115 37.49 -18.06 8.81
C THR A 115 37.23 -17.55 10.23
N ALA A 116 37.37 -16.24 10.47
CA ALA A 116 37.01 -15.57 11.71
C ALA A 116 35.49 -15.44 11.99
N PHE A 117 34.62 -16.02 11.15
CA PHE A 117 33.16 -15.97 11.30
C PHE A 117 32.58 -17.40 11.44
N PRO A 118 32.31 -17.87 12.67
CA PRO A 118 31.64 -19.16 12.90
C PRO A 118 30.27 -19.22 12.23
N PHE A 119 29.90 -20.39 11.72
CA PHE A 119 28.54 -20.67 11.27
C PHE A 119 27.56 -20.63 12.44
N ARG A 120 26.36 -20.09 12.22
CA ARG A 120 25.34 -19.89 13.26
C ARG A 120 23.98 -20.49 12.91
N ARG A 121 23.51 -20.31 11.67
CA ARG A 121 22.23 -20.82 11.22
C ARG A 121 22.17 -20.96 9.70
N SER A 122 21.40 -21.90 9.19
CA SER A 122 20.93 -21.87 7.79
C SER A 122 19.41 -21.99 7.72
N LEU A 123 18.84 -21.50 6.61
CA LEU A 123 17.42 -21.69 6.26
C LEU A 123 17.31 -22.27 4.85
N LYS A 124 16.24 -23.03 4.61
CA LYS A 124 15.88 -23.54 3.28
C LYS A 124 14.37 -23.37 3.08
N TYR A 125 13.95 -22.76 1.98
CA TYR A 125 12.53 -22.62 1.62
C TYR A 125 12.36 -22.53 0.09
N THR A 126 11.12 -22.55 -0.40
CA THR A 126 10.81 -22.43 -1.84
C THR A 126 10.21 -21.06 -2.11
N GLY A 127 10.87 -20.25 -2.95
CA GLY A 127 10.32 -18.99 -3.46
C GLY A 127 9.53 -19.22 -4.74
N LYS A 128 8.34 -18.64 -4.87
CA LYS A 128 7.44 -18.83 -6.03
C LYS A 128 7.84 -17.98 -7.26
N TYR A 129 9.14 -17.91 -7.54
CA TYR A 129 9.76 -17.15 -8.64
C TYR A 129 10.88 -17.90 -9.36
N ASN A 130 11.15 -17.49 -10.60
CA ASN A 130 12.34 -17.91 -11.33
C ASN A 130 13.60 -17.45 -10.58
N TRP A 131 14.65 -18.28 -10.57
CA TRP A 131 15.94 -17.95 -9.94
C TRP A 131 16.50 -16.59 -10.39
N LYS A 132 16.27 -16.18 -11.65
CA LYS A 132 16.70 -14.88 -12.18
C LYS A 132 16.00 -13.69 -11.55
N THR A 133 14.76 -13.81 -11.09
CA THR A 133 13.98 -12.67 -10.57
C THR A 133 14.65 -12.04 -9.34
N LEU A 134 15.11 -12.87 -8.40
CA LEU A 134 15.86 -12.38 -7.23
C LEU A 134 17.29 -11.94 -7.59
N ILE A 135 17.93 -12.58 -8.57
CA ILE A 135 19.27 -12.18 -9.02
C ILE A 135 19.24 -10.84 -9.77
N ASP A 136 18.22 -10.58 -10.60
CA ASP A 136 18.05 -9.30 -11.28
C ASP A 136 17.82 -8.17 -10.27
N GLY A 137 16.97 -8.38 -9.25
CA GLY A 137 16.77 -7.44 -8.14
C GLY A 137 18.04 -7.20 -7.30
N PHE A 138 18.77 -8.26 -6.94
CA PHE A 138 20.06 -8.14 -6.24
C PHE A 138 21.15 -7.48 -7.11
N GLN A 139 20.98 -7.38 -8.44
CA GLN A 139 21.88 -6.67 -9.35
C GLN A 139 21.58 -5.17 -9.50
N GLU A 140 20.70 -4.64 -8.67
CA GLU A 140 20.38 -3.22 -8.55
C GLU A 140 20.15 -2.79 -7.08
N CYS A 141 19.90 -1.50 -6.85
CA CYS A 141 19.47 -0.96 -5.56
C CYS A 141 18.61 0.30 -5.76
N LEU A 142 17.81 0.27 -6.83
CA LEU A 142 16.74 1.20 -7.17
C LEU A 142 15.48 0.89 -6.34
N HIS A 143 15.19 -0.39 -6.06
CA HIS A 143 14.09 -0.76 -5.15
C HIS A 143 14.40 -0.42 -3.68
N CYS A 144 15.68 -0.44 -3.27
CA CYS A 144 16.13 -0.32 -1.88
C CYS A 144 15.43 0.80 -1.09
N SER A 145 15.39 2.02 -1.65
CA SER A 145 14.81 3.21 -1.02
C SER A 145 13.29 3.17 -0.83
N PHE A 146 12.61 2.18 -1.41
CA PHE A 146 11.15 2.01 -1.35
C PHE A 146 10.74 0.72 -0.62
N ALA A 147 11.53 -0.35 -0.79
CA ALA A 147 11.20 -1.69 -0.29
C ALA A 147 12.01 -2.14 0.94
N HIS A 148 13.16 -1.51 1.22
CA HIS A 148 14.00 -1.84 2.38
C HIS A 148 14.23 -0.61 3.28
N PRO A 149 13.24 -0.19 4.09
CA PRO A 149 13.40 0.94 5.01
C PRO A 149 14.51 0.69 6.04
N SER A 150 14.62 -0.55 6.53
CA SER A 150 15.64 -0.94 7.52
C SER A 150 17.05 -0.86 6.93
N PHE A 151 17.26 -1.40 5.73
CA PHE A 151 18.54 -1.35 5.00
C PHE A 151 18.95 0.09 4.66
N SER A 152 18.01 0.89 4.13
CA SER A 152 18.27 2.25 3.65
C SER A 152 18.65 3.25 4.75
N LYS A 153 18.31 2.96 6.02
CA LYS A 153 18.81 3.70 7.20
C LYS A 153 20.30 3.44 7.50
N VAL A 154 20.84 2.29 7.09
CA VAL A 154 22.20 1.85 7.41
C VAL A 154 23.16 2.04 6.23
N TYR A 155 22.69 1.79 5.01
CA TYR A 155 23.47 1.85 3.76
C TYR A 155 22.77 2.76 2.76
N ALA A 156 23.36 3.90 2.43
CA ALA A 156 22.68 4.94 1.65
C ALA A 156 22.45 4.52 0.18
N PRO A 157 21.19 4.38 -0.31
CA PRO A 157 20.93 3.96 -1.70
C PRO A 157 21.39 5.00 -2.74
N THR A 158 21.65 6.24 -2.32
CA THR A 158 22.24 7.31 -3.13
C THR A 158 23.68 7.00 -3.52
N THR A 159 24.52 6.61 -2.56
CA THR A 159 25.96 6.33 -2.76
C THR A 159 26.22 4.96 -3.38
N TYR A 160 25.24 4.04 -3.26
CA TYR A 160 25.27 2.67 -3.76
C TYR A 160 25.67 2.57 -5.24
N LYS A 161 26.68 1.73 -5.52
CA LYS A 161 27.26 1.48 -6.86
C LYS A 161 27.50 -0.02 -7.08
N VAL A 162 27.09 -0.53 -8.24
CA VAL A 162 27.40 -1.89 -8.70
C VAL A 162 28.60 -1.85 -9.66
N LEU A 163 29.67 -2.55 -9.31
CA LEU A 163 30.88 -2.72 -10.12
C LEU A 163 30.92 -4.14 -10.67
N ASN A 164 30.57 -4.30 -11.94
CA ASN A 164 30.54 -5.58 -12.64
C ASN A 164 31.96 -5.99 -13.07
N GLU A 165 32.39 -7.18 -12.66
CA GLU A 165 33.64 -7.81 -13.05
C GLU A 165 33.38 -9.09 -13.87
N GLN A 166 34.43 -9.83 -14.25
CA GLN A 166 34.22 -11.06 -15.00
C GLN A 166 33.63 -12.17 -14.11
N ASN A 167 32.33 -12.44 -14.31
CA ASN A 167 31.52 -13.45 -13.63
C ASN A 167 31.21 -13.19 -12.15
N PHE A 168 31.58 -12.03 -11.59
CA PHE A 168 31.11 -11.59 -10.28
C PHE A 168 30.85 -10.09 -10.29
N SER A 169 30.05 -9.60 -9.35
CA SER A 169 29.78 -8.17 -9.18
C SER A 169 30.08 -7.77 -7.74
N ARG A 170 30.73 -6.61 -7.56
CA ARG A 170 30.94 -5.99 -6.25
C ARG A 170 30.00 -4.81 -6.08
N HIS A 171 29.23 -4.85 -5.02
CA HIS A 171 28.31 -3.81 -4.61
C HIS A 171 29.00 -3.03 -3.49
N LEU A 172 29.03 -1.71 -3.64
CA LEU A 172 29.60 -0.79 -2.66
C LEU A 172 28.50 0.14 -2.19
N ALA A 173 28.29 0.19 -0.87
CA ALA A 173 27.46 1.20 -0.22
C ALA A 173 28.27 1.86 0.89
N GLU A 174 28.09 3.17 1.09
CA GLU A 174 28.65 3.85 2.25
C GLU A 174 27.71 3.60 3.44
N ALA A 175 28.26 3.01 4.51
CA ALA A 175 27.56 2.78 5.78
C ALA A 175 27.57 4.06 6.64
N ASP A 176 26.52 4.32 7.42
CA ASP A 176 26.51 5.47 8.35
C ASP A 176 27.67 5.39 9.37
N CYS A 177 28.20 6.56 9.73
CA CYS A 177 29.57 6.78 10.21
C CYS A 177 29.88 6.31 11.66
N LYS A 178 29.16 5.30 12.16
CA LYS A 178 29.18 4.80 13.55
C LYS A 178 29.68 3.35 13.69
N ARG A 179 30.37 2.81 12.68
CA ARG A 179 30.91 1.44 12.70
C ARG A 179 32.33 1.38 12.12
N ASP A 180 33.30 1.05 12.97
CA ASP A 180 34.74 1.07 12.65
C ASP A 180 35.25 -0.08 11.74
N SER A 181 34.36 -0.72 10.97
CA SER A 181 34.72 -1.87 10.12
C SER A 181 34.90 -1.45 8.66
N PRO A 182 36.14 -1.46 8.10
CA PRO A 182 36.39 -1.13 6.69
C PRO A 182 35.90 -2.21 5.70
N SER A 183 35.13 -3.19 6.17
CA SER A 183 34.49 -4.24 5.36
C SER A 183 32.96 -4.35 5.58
N ASP A 184 32.38 -3.50 6.42
CA ASP A 184 30.91 -3.37 6.50
C ASP A 184 30.40 -2.67 5.22
N GLY A 185 29.34 -3.18 4.60
CA GLY A 185 28.83 -2.68 3.31
C GLY A 185 29.51 -3.29 2.07
N LEU A 186 30.27 -4.38 2.23
CA LEU A 186 30.74 -5.20 1.10
C LEU A 186 29.70 -6.28 0.77
N PHE A 187 29.08 -6.18 -0.41
CA PHE A 187 28.19 -7.23 -0.93
C PHE A 187 28.73 -7.75 -2.27
N LEU A 188 28.72 -9.07 -2.45
CA LEU A 188 29.26 -9.76 -3.62
C LEU A 188 28.20 -10.67 -4.24
N TYR A 189 28.10 -10.63 -5.57
CA TYR A 189 27.35 -11.61 -6.36
C TYR A 189 28.32 -12.48 -7.16
N PHE A 190 28.12 -13.79 -7.12
CA PHE A 190 28.86 -14.78 -7.89
C PHE A 190 27.94 -15.43 -8.94
N PHE A 191 28.22 -15.18 -10.23
CA PHE A 191 27.43 -15.74 -11.32
C PHE A 191 27.60 -17.27 -11.37
N PRO A 192 26.50 -18.04 -11.26
CA PRO A 192 25.15 -17.61 -11.65
C PRO A 192 24.19 -17.18 -10.53
N ASN A 193 24.31 -17.70 -9.32
CA ASN A 193 23.15 -17.87 -8.43
C ASN A 193 23.39 -17.56 -6.94
N SER A 194 24.58 -17.09 -6.56
CA SER A 194 25.02 -17.05 -5.16
C SER A 194 25.48 -15.65 -4.74
N THR A 195 25.22 -15.27 -3.49
CA THR A 195 25.63 -13.98 -2.90
C THR A 195 26.44 -14.17 -1.62
N LEU A 196 27.18 -13.13 -1.24
CA LEU A 196 27.94 -13.04 0.01
C LEU A 196 27.95 -11.59 0.50
N ASN A 197 27.30 -11.35 1.63
CA ASN A 197 26.91 -10.02 2.08
C ASN A 197 27.46 -9.77 3.49
N LEU A 198 28.35 -8.80 3.64
CA LEU A 198 28.98 -8.42 4.90
C LEU A 198 28.29 -7.18 5.44
N TYR A 199 27.46 -7.36 6.46
CA TYR A 199 26.72 -6.27 7.08
C TYR A 199 26.39 -6.52 8.55
N GLY A 200 26.29 -5.46 9.34
CA GLY A 200 25.78 -5.55 10.73
C GLY A 200 26.59 -6.46 11.66
N GLY A 201 27.90 -6.61 11.42
CA GLY A 201 28.80 -7.47 12.20
C GLY A 201 28.85 -8.94 11.75
N GLY A 202 28.03 -9.36 10.79
CA GLY A 202 27.96 -10.74 10.30
C GLY A 202 28.07 -10.90 8.79
N ILE A 203 28.00 -12.15 8.35
CA ILE A 203 27.99 -12.56 6.95
C ILE A 203 26.67 -13.29 6.69
N SER A 204 25.88 -12.77 5.75
CA SER A 204 24.76 -13.52 5.16
C SER A 204 25.13 -13.95 3.74
N SER A 205 24.92 -15.22 3.41
CA SER A 205 24.95 -15.72 2.03
C SER A 205 23.57 -16.23 1.66
N PHE A 206 23.10 -15.95 0.45
CA PHE A 206 21.97 -16.65 -0.12
C PHE A 206 22.28 -17.27 -1.48
N ARG A 207 21.56 -18.32 -1.83
CA ARG A 207 21.72 -19.06 -3.08
C ARG A 207 20.36 -19.47 -3.64
N THR A 208 20.15 -19.18 -4.92
CA THR A 208 18.97 -19.61 -5.70
C THR A 208 19.27 -20.92 -6.43
N TRP A 209 18.30 -21.82 -6.51
CA TRP A 209 18.43 -23.10 -7.22
C TRP A 209 17.19 -23.40 -8.06
N PRO A 210 17.30 -23.48 -9.40
CA PRO A 210 16.16 -23.70 -10.28
C PRO A 210 15.56 -25.09 -10.09
N THR A 211 14.23 -25.14 -9.93
CA THR A 211 13.46 -26.39 -9.92
C THR A 211 13.05 -26.82 -11.34
N ASP A 212 12.27 -27.90 -11.47
CA ASP A 212 11.62 -28.28 -12.73
C ASP A 212 10.43 -27.37 -13.12
N ASP A 213 9.93 -26.56 -12.17
CA ASP A 213 9.08 -25.41 -12.46
C ASP A 213 9.97 -24.18 -12.70
N PRO A 214 9.99 -23.59 -13.91
CA PRO A 214 10.77 -22.38 -14.19
C PRO A 214 10.35 -21.20 -13.32
N SER A 215 9.16 -21.25 -12.71
CA SER A 215 8.64 -20.21 -11.83
C SER A 215 8.74 -20.54 -10.34
N GLN A 216 9.59 -21.50 -9.95
CA GLN A 216 9.96 -21.76 -8.56
C GLN A 216 11.47 -21.97 -8.41
N THR A 217 12.01 -21.46 -7.30
CA THR A 217 13.41 -21.62 -6.91
C THR A 217 13.50 -22.11 -5.47
N ILE A 218 14.44 -23.02 -5.19
CA ILE A 218 14.83 -23.30 -3.81
C ILE A 218 15.78 -22.19 -3.36
N MET A 219 15.40 -21.53 -2.28
CA MET A 219 16.21 -20.56 -1.55
C MET A 219 16.96 -21.27 -0.44
N GLN A 220 18.27 -21.03 -0.37
CA GLN A 220 19.09 -21.42 0.78
C GLN A 220 19.82 -20.19 1.32
N PHE A 221 19.74 -19.96 2.62
CA PHE A 221 20.46 -18.89 3.33
C PHE A 221 21.39 -19.48 4.38
N ASP A 222 22.58 -18.91 4.51
CA ASP A 222 23.54 -19.20 5.58
C ASP A 222 23.92 -17.91 6.31
N TYR A 223 24.02 -18.00 7.64
CA TYR A 223 24.35 -16.90 8.54
C TYR A 223 25.57 -17.26 9.37
N TYR A 224 26.57 -16.39 9.36
CA TYR A 224 27.82 -16.53 10.11
C TYR A 224 28.07 -15.26 10.93
N HIS A 225 28.45 -15.42 12.20
CA HIS A 225 28.62 -14.29 13.12
C HIS A 225 29.54 -14.67 14.28
N LYS A 226 30.33 -13.70 14.77
CA LYS A 226 31.30 -13.92 15.85
C LYS A 226 30.59 -14.31 17.15
N SER A 227 29.56 -13.57 17.53
CA SER A 227 28.74 -13.84 18.72
C SER A 227 27.81 -15.06 18.53
N PRO A 228 27.60 -15.91 19.57
CA PRO A 228 26.68 -17.05 19.56
C PRO A 228 25.20 -16.71 19.28
N VAL A 229 24.39 -17.73 18.99
CA VAL A 229 22.98 -17.58 18.53
C VAL A 229 22.08 -17.00 19.61
N GLU A 230 22.42 -17.26 20.87
CA GLU A 230 21.71 -16.88 22.07
C GLU A 230 21.88 -15.39 22.39
N THR A 231 22.93 -14.74 21.84
CA THR A 231 23.27 -13.36 22.17
C THR A 231 22.38 -12.36 21.45
N GLU A 232 22.16 -11.22 22.11
CA GLU A 232 21.35 -10.14 21.56
C GLU A 232 22.00 -9.47 20.34
N GLU A 233 23.33 -9.53 20.24
CA GLU A 233 24.08 -9.12 19.05
C GLU A 233 23.71 -9.97 17.83
N PHE A 234 23.73 -11.32 17.95
CA PHE A 234 23.33 -12.19 16.84
C PHE A 234 21.86 -12.04 16.50
N LYS A 235 20.96 -11.97 17.50
CA LYS A 235 19.53 -11.81 17.26
C LYS A 235 19.21 -10.53 16.48
N ASN A 236 19.85 -9.40 16.82
CA ASN A 236 19.66 -8.14 16.10
C ASN A 236 20.24 -8.20 14.68
N TYR A 237 21.45 -8.73 14.51
CA TYR A 237 22.03 -9.00 13.18
C TYR A 237 21.11 -9.88 12.31
N TYR A 238 20.65 -11.01 12.86
CA TYR A 238 19.80 -11.98 12.17
C TYR A 238 18.42 -11.40 11.87
N LYS A 239 17.80 -10.65 12.79
CA LYS A 239 16.53 -9.95 12.56
C LYS A 239 16.64 -8.98 11.38
N PHE A 240 17.67 -8.12 11.37
CA PHE A 240 17.95 -7.21 10.26
C PHE A 240 18.16 -7.96 8.94
N ALA A 241 18.99 -9.01 8.95
CA ALA A 241 19.27 -9.82 7.77
C ALA A 241 18.04 -10.60 7.24
N ARG A 242 17.12 -10.99 8.13
CA ARG A 242 15.87 -11.68 7.77
C ARG A 242 14.78 -10.75 7.26
N THR A 243 14.70 -9.51 7.76
CA THR A 243 13.76 -8.50 7.24
C THR A 243 14.01 -8.25 5.76
N VAL A 244 15.23 -7.84 5.39
CA VAL A 244 15.61 -7.58 3.99
C VAL A 244 15.35 -8.80 3.10
N ALA A 245 15.81 -9.98 3.54
CA ALA A 245 15.61 -11.26 2.86
C ALA A 245 14.17 -11.82 2.89
N THR A 246 13.19 -11.05 3.37
CA THR A 246 11.75 -11.35 3.28
C THR A 246 11.05 -10.30 2.43
N GLU A 247 11.39 -9.02 2.60
CA GLU A 247 11.03 -7.93 1.68
C GLU A 247 11.42 -8.28 0.23
N ASP A 248 12.65 -8.79 -0.01
CA ASP A 248 13.15 -9.31 -1.29
C ASP A 248 12.26 -10.43 -1.87
N ASN A 249 11.85 -11.37 -1.02
CA ASN A 249 11.09 -12.55 -1.42
C ASN A 249 9.71 -12.17 -1.94
N ASP A 250 9.05 -11.25 -1.24
CA ASP A 250 7.68 -10.85 -1.52
C ASP A 250 7.61 -9.99 -2.79
N LEU A 251 8.61 -9.12 -3.01
CA LEU A 251 8.84 -8.46 -4.31
C LEU A 251 8.96 -9.49 -5.44
N CYS A 252 9.75 -10.55 -5.24
CA CYS A 252 10.01 -11.56 -6.27
C CYS A 252 8.78 -12.43 -6.58
N GLU A 253 7.96 -12.81 -5.60
CA GLU A 253 6.70 -13.53 -5.85
C GLU A 253 5.70 -12.66 -6.64
N MET A 254 5.55 -11.38 -6.27
CA MET A 254 4.69 -10.44 -6.98
C MET A 254 5.19 -10.16 -8.41
N ALA A 255 6.50 -10.00 -8.60
CA ALA A 255 7.11 -9.88 -9.92
C ALA A 255 6.87 -11.14 -10.77
N GLN A 256 7.03 -12.34 -10.21
CA GLN A 256 6.76 -13.59 -10.93
C GLN A 256 5.27 -13.74 -11.28
N MET A 257 4.36 -13.35 -10.40
CA MET A 257 2.93 -13.36 -10.68
C MET A 257 2.62 -12.50 -11.91
N ASN A 258 3.12 -11.26 -11.94
CA ASN A 258 2.95 -10.36 -13.10
C ASN A 258 3.59 -10.91 -14.39
N LEU A 259 4.78 -11.54 -14.29
CA LEU A 259 5.44 -12.24 -15.40
C LEU A 259 4.63 -13.45 -15.94
N LYS A 260 3.73 -14.04 -15.15
CA LYS A 260 2.84 -15.14 -15.57
C LYS A 260 1.59 -14.67 -16.31
N VAL A 261 1.10 -13.44 -16.07
CA VAL A 261 -0.12 -12.90 -16.71
C VAL A 261 0.04 -12.74 -18.24
N GLY A 262 1.27 -12.62 -18.74
CA GLY A 262 1.56 -12.57 -20.17
C GLY A 262 1.33 -11.22 -20.86
N ILE A 263 0.90 -10.19 -20.11
CA ILE A 263 0.75 -8.81 -20.60
C ILE A 263 2.13 -8.11 -20.69
N TYR A 264 2.98 -8.27 -19.69
CA TYR A 264 4.34 -7.72 -19.68
C TYR A 264 5.26 -8.52 -20.62
N THR A 265 6.07 -7.83 -21.43
CA THR A 265 6.94 -8.45 -22.45
C THR A 265 8.43 -8.22 -22.18
N GLU A 266 8.86 -6.96 -22.05
CA GLU A 266 10.16 -6.49 -21.58
C GLU A 266 9.94 -5.17 -20.83
N GLY A 267 10.87 -4.77 -19.94
CA GLY A 267 10.86 -3.50 -19.21
C GLY A 267 12.17 -2.75 -19.39
N ILE A 268 12.12 -1.43 -19.30
CA ILE A 268 13.29 -0.54 -19.48
C ILE A 268 14.10 -0.47 -18.18
N LEU A 269 15.41 -0.69 -18.28
CA LEU A 269 16.38 -0.64 -17.19
C LEU A 269 17.03 0.76 -17.10
N ASN A 270 17.15 1.28 -15.88
CA ASN A 270 17.85 2.53 -15.56
C ASN A 270 19.37 2.39 -15.77
N PRO A 271 19.99 3.15 -16.71
CA PRO A 271 21.40 2.99 -17.06
C PRO A 271 22.39 3.38 -15.95
N ASN A 272 21.92 4.03 -14.87
CA ASN A 272 22.73 4.53 -13.76
C ASN A 272 22.50 3.77 -12.44
N LYS A 273 21.41 3.01 -12.30
CA LYS A 273 21.05 2.29 -11.05
C LYS A 273 20.81 0.79 -11.24
N GLU A 274 20.52 0.33 -12.46
CA GLU A 274 20.31 -1.09 -12.79
C GLU A 274 21.45 -1.64 -13.67
N ASN A 275 22.67 -1.08 -13.54
CA ASN A 275 23.79 -1.44 -14.40
C ASN A 275 24.30 -2.88 -14.23
N GLY A 276 23.98 -3.58 -13.13
CA GLY A 276 24.22 -5.02 -13.00
C GLY A 276 23.38 -5.89 -13.95
N VAL A 277 22.27 -5.35 -14.46
CA VAL A 277 21.31 -6.08 -15.32
C VAL A 277 21.57 -5.83 -16.83
N ILE A 278 22.37 -4.82 -17.17
CA ILE A 278 22.53 -4.24 -18.51
C ILE A 278 23.65 -4.93 -19.32
N ARG A 279 23.52 -5.00 -20.66
CA ARG A 279 24.52 -5.58 -21.58
C ARG A 279 24.73 -4.73 -22.84
N CYS A 280 25.98 -4.59 -23.30
CA CYS A 280 26.33 -3.78 -24.48
C CYS A 280 25.68 -4.24 -25.79
N VAL A 281 25.39 -3.28 -26.69
CA VAL A 281 24.57 -3.49 -27.89
C VAL A 281 25.16 -4.55 -28.83
N THR A 282 26.46 -4.48 -29.16
CA THR A 282 27.11 -5.46 -30.06
C THR A 282 27.10 -6.88 -29.47
N CYS A 283 27.20 -7.05 -28.15
CA CYS A 283 27.13 -8.36 -27.51
C CYS A 283 25.69 -8.87 -27.34
N LYS A 284 24.71 -8.00 -27.04
CA LYS A 284 23.26 -8.34 -27.06
C LYS A 284 22.85 -8.84 -28.45
N ALA A 285 23.17 -8.08 -29.51
CA ALA A 285 22.89 -8.45 -30.90
C ALA A 285 23.57 -9.76 -31.35
N ARG A 286 24.78 -10.04 -30.84
CA ARG A 286 25.54 -11.27 -31.16
C ARG A 286 25.32 -12.43 -30.17
N ARG A 287 24.37 -12.29 -29.24
CA ARG A 287 24.00 -13.27 -28.18
C ARG A 287 25.22 -13.78 -27.38
N ARG A 288 26.06 -12.87 -26.88
CA ARG A 288 27.28 -13.17 -26.10
C ARG A 288 27.35 -12.32 -24.83
N LYS A 289 28.08 -12.79 -23.81
CA LYS A 289 28.33 -12.03 -22.57
C LYS A 289 29.15 -10.77 -22.90
N CYS A 290 28.77 -9.63 -22.33
CA CYS A 290 29.56 -8.41 -22.37
C CYS A 290 30.44 -8.34 -21.11
N ASP A 291 31.46 -7.49 -21.13
CA ASP A 291 32.36 -7.20 -19.99
C ASP A 291 32.35 -5.70 -19.62
N GLU A 292 31.32 -4.97 -20.07
CA GLU A 292 30.96 -3.57 -19.80
C GLU A 292 32.03 -2.45 -19.82
N LYS A 293 33.29 -2.73 -20.15
CA LYS A 293 34.33 -1.70 -20.22
C LYS A 293 33.96 -0.59 -21.21
N LYS A 294 34.22 0.66 -20.80
CA LYS A 294 34.00 1.89 -21.57
C LYS A 294 35.37 2.39 -22.07
N PRO A 295 35.49 2.96 -23.28
CA PRO A 295 34.43 3.20 -24.27
C PRO A 295 34.05 1.97 -25.12
N SER A 296 34.68 0.81 -24.92
CA SER A 296 34.39 -0.42 -25.68
C SER A 296 34.72 -1.67 -24.88
N CYS A 297 33.82 -2.67 -24.92
CA CYS A 297 34.03 -3.91 -24.17
C CYS A 297 35.15 -4.77 -24.79
N SER A 298 35.85 -5.49 -23.94
CA SER A 298 36.96 -6.39 -24.28
C SER A 298 36.53 -7.49 -25.23
N GLN A 299 35.29 -8.00 -25.18
CA GLN A 299 34.81 -9.00 -26.16
C GLN A 299 34.65 -8.42 -27.57
N CYS A 300 34.29 -7.15 -27.73
CA CYS A 300 34.30 -6.49 -29.03
C CYS A 300 35.75 -6.21 -29.48
N LEU A 301 36.56 -5.65 -28.57
CA LEU A 301 37.96 -5.30 -28.83
C LEU A 301 38.81 -6.52 -29.24
N ARG A 302 38.77 -7.60 -28.45
CA ARG A 302 39.48 -8.87 -28.67
C ARG A 302 39.06 -9.58 -29.96
N ARG A 303 37.83 -9.34 -30.44
CA ARG A 303 37.29 -9.87 -31.70
C ARG A 303 37.41 -8.90 -32.88
N LYS A 304 38.15 -7.78 -32.73
CA LYS A 304 38.30 -6.71 -33.74
C LYS A 304 36.96 -6.21 -34.30
N ALA A 305 35.94 -6.17 -33.46
CA ALA A 305 34.59 -5.74 -33.81
C ALA A 305 34.27 -4.37 -33.20
N ALA A 306 33.59 -3.52 -33.95
CA ALA A 306 33.08 -2.25 -33.42
C ALA A 306 32.11 -2.51 -32.25
N CYS A 307 32.44 -1.98 -31.07
CA CYS A 307 31.51 -1.95 -29.95
C CYS A 307 30.54 -0.80 -30.18
N GLY A 308 29.25 -1.08 -30.38
CA GLY A 308 28.17 -0.09 -30.48
C GLY A 308 27.83 0.54 -29.13
N GLY A 309 28.85 0.71 -28.27
CA GLY A 309 28.76 1.23 -26.91
C GLY A 309 27.64 0.63 -26.05
N TYR A 310 27.13 1.50 -25.19
CA TYR A 310 26.01 1.30 -24.28
C TYR A 310 24.87 2.28 -24.62
N GLN A 311 24.98 2.94 -25.78
CA GLN A 311 24.07 3.97 -26.24
C GLN A 311 23.52 3.63 -27.64
N ALA A 312 22.42 2.89 -27.66
CA ALA A 312 21.13 3.57 -27.72
C ALA A 312 21.06 4.83 -28.62
N GLU A 313 20.65 4.71 -29.89
CA GLU A 313 20.26 5.86 -30.73
C GLU A 313 19.01 5.51 -31.55
N LEU A 314 18.05 6.44 -31.65
CA LEU A 314 16.84 6.25 -32.46
C LEU A 314 17.00 7.01 -33.77
N ARG A 315 16.90 6.29 -34.90
CA ARG A 315 16.72 6.88 -36.22
C ARG A 315 15.63 6.12 -36.95
N TRP A 316 14.55 6.81 -37.27
CA TRP A 316 13.56 6.31 -38.20
C TRP A 316 14.17 6.18 -39.60
N ARG A 317 13.78 5.13 -40.33
CA ARG A 317 13.98 5.01 -41.77
C ARG A 317 12.62 4.80 -42.40
N GLU A 318 12.41 5.43 -43.56
CA GLU A 318 11.18 5.32 -44.32
C GLU A 318 11.03 3.91 -44.93
N PHE A 319 9.78 3.53 -45.24
CA PHE A 319 9.47 2.21 -45.81
C PHE A 319 9.84 2.14 -47.29
N GLU A 320 10.94 1.45 -47.61
CA GLU A 320 11.15 0.90 -48.95
C GLU A 320 10.39 -0.43 -49.10
N LYS A 321 9.73 -0.62 -50.25
CA LYS A 321 8.94 -1.82 -50.55
C LYS A 321 9.86 -2.99 -50.96
N PRO A 322 9.48 -4.25 -50.70
CA PRO A 322 10.25 -5.40 -51.15
C PRO A 322 10.09 -5.61 -52.66
N GLU A 323 11.19 -5.53 -53.41
CA GLU A 323 11.26 -6.06 -54.77
C GLU A 323 11.89 -7.47 -54.79
N ALA A 324 11.47 -8.28 -55.76
CA ALA A 324 11.79 -9.70 -55.84
C ALA A 324 13.13 -9.97 -56.53
N SER A 325 13.70 -11.16 -56.25
CA SER A 325 14.98 -11.60 -56.81
C SER A 325 14.88 -12.10 -58.25
N SER A 326 15.68 -11.52 -59.18
CA SER A 326 16.03 -12.19 -60.44
C SER A 326 17.40 -11.76 -61.00
N THR A 327 18.42 -12.57 -60.70
CA THR A 327 19.51 -13.00 -61.61
C THR A 327 20.03 -12.09 -62.76
N SER A 328 21.30 -11.70 -62.61
CA SER A 328 22.44 -12.06 -63.49
C SER A 328 23.05 -11.07 -64.51
N SER A 329 24.40 -11.12 -64.57
CA SER A 329 25.33 -10.66 -65.63
C SER A 329 25.54 -9.15 -65.86
N GLY A 330 26.75 -8.74 -66.30
CA GLY A 330 27.01 -7.42 -66.90
C GLY A 330 28.11 -6.52 -66.29
N ASN A 331 29.37 -6.90 -66.45
CA ASN A 331 30.62 -6.10 -66.34
C ASN A 331 30.61 -4.55 -66.18
N ASP A 332 31.25 -4.09 -65.10
CA ASP A 332 32.50 -3.29 -65.08
C ASP A 332 32.55 -1.71 -65.05
N CYS A 333 33.61 -1.23 -64.39
CA CYS A 333 34.35 0.05 -64.47
C CYS A 333 33.78 1.45 -64.09
N ARG A 334 34.16 1.90 -62.86
CA ARG A 334 35.01 3.10 -62.53
C ARG A 334 34.45 4.56 -62.50
N ARG A 335 34.60 5.15 -61.29
CA ARG A 335 35.14 6.52 -60.92
C ARG A 335 34.38 7.81 -61.33
N GLY A 336 34.17 8.73 -60.36
CA GLY A 336 33.97 10.17 -60.62
C GLY A 336 33.48 11.04 -59.42
N GLN A 337 34.35 11.90 -58.87
CA GLN A 337 34.09 12.93 -57.81
C GLN A 337 33.83 14.35 -58.45
N PRO A 338 33.67 15.48 -57.71
CA PRO A 338 32.71 15.84 -56.62
C PRO A 338 32.22 17.35 -56.62
N ARG A 339 31.50 17.81 -55.56
CA ARG A 339 31.34 19.23 -55.07
C ARG A 339 30.55 20.24 -55.97
N SER A 340 30.03 21.43 -55.55
CA SER A 340 29.55 22.09 -54.28
C SER A 340 28.91 23.48 -54.68
N ASP A 341 28.40 24.47 -53.90
CA ASP A 341 28.34 24.82 -52.45
C ASP A 341 27.28 25.95 -52.14
N ARG A 342 27.01 26.25 -50.85
CA ARG A 342 26.69 27.56 -50.18
C ARG A 342 25.45 28.50 -50.46
N THR A 343 24.51 28.53 -49.47
CA THR A 343 24.01 29.68 -48.63
C THR A 343 23.09 30.89 -49.05
N HIS A 344 22.14 31.23 -48.14
CA HIS A 344 21.69 32.57 -47.57
C HIS A 344 20.35 33.33 -47.92
N ILE A 345 19.50 33.57 -46.87
CA ILE A 345 18.73 34.79 -46.43
C ILE A 345 17.40 35.29 -47.14
N GLY A 346 16.36 35.68 -46.35
CA GLY A 346 15.18 36.52 -46.75
C GLY A 346 14.01 36.64 -45.71
N PHE A 347 13.20 37.74 -45.68
CA PHE A 347 12.14 38.02 -44.64
C PHE A 347 11.11 39.16 -45.01
N ARG A 348 9.76 39.04 -44.75
CA ARG A 348 8.73 40.10 -44.42
C ARG A 348 7.22 39.65 -44.44
N ALA A 349 6.23 40.53 -44.14
CA ALA A 349 4.82 40.20 -43.73
C ALA A 349 3.70 41.27 -44.02
N PHE A 350 2.40 40.97 -43.71
CA PHE A 350 1.23 41.83 -43.25
C PHE A 350 -0.21 41.71 -43.92
N HIS A 351 -1.28 41.68 -43.08
CA HIS A 351 -2.70 42.17 -43.19
C HIS A 351 -3.71 41.71 -44.31
N SER A 352 -5.07 41.80 -44.23
CA SER A 352 -6.13 42.01 -43.18
C SER A 352 -7.60 41.79 -43.72
N GLY A 353 -8.67 41.68 -42.89
CA GLY A 353 -10.12 41.77 -43.31
C GLY A 353 -11.22 41.20 -42.34
N GLU A 354 -12.46 41.75 -42.32
CA GLU A 354 -13.64 41.42 -41.45
C GLU A 354 -15.00 41.90 -42.10
N PRO A 355 -16.24 41.41 -41.76
CA PRO A 355 -17.28 42.24 -41.03
C PRO A 355 -18.56 41.58 -40.34
N GLU A 356 -19.12 42.29 -39.33
CA GLU A 356 -20.57 42.59 -38.96
C GLU A 356 -21.66 41.59 -38.41
N LEU A 357 -22.77 42.16 -37.85
CA LEU A 357 -23.87 41.61 -36.98
C LEU A 357 -25.27 42.29 -37.16
N PRO A 358 -26.40 41.72 -36.64
CA PRO A 358 -27.52 42.51 -36.04
C PRO A 358 -28.20 41.91 -34.76
N VAL A 359 -29.36 42.45 -34.29
CA VAL A 359 -29.75 42.59 -32.85
C VAL A 359 -31.26 42.36 -32.45
N ARG A 360 -31.53 41.91 -31.18
CA ARG A 360 -32.75 42.03 -30.29
C ARG A 360 -34.02 41.13 -30.42
N ARG A 361 -34.58 40.65 -29.27
CA ARG A 361 -35.76 41.25 -28.55
C ARG A 361 -36.16 40.59 -27.18
N GLU A 362 -37.08 41.24 -26.44
CA GLU A 362 -37.60 41.03 -25.05
C GLU A 362 -39.09 40.44 -25.04
N SER A 363 -39.85 40.00 -23.99
CA SER A 363 -39.89 40.00 -22.48
C SER A 363 -40.95 39.00 -21.84
N ASP A 364 -41.11 38.97 -20.48
CA ASP A 364 -42.27 38.51 -19.59
C ASP A 364 -42.54 36.99 -19.27
N GLY A 365 -43.20 36.53 -18.15
CA GLY A 365 -43.68 37.13 -16.87
C GLY A 365 -44.61 36.23 -15.96
N TYR A 366 -44.78 36.55 -14.64
CA TYR A 366 -45.69 35.95 -13.59
C TYR A 366 -45.38 34.52 -13.04
N GLY A 367 -45.80 34.02 -11.84
CA GLY A 367 -46.68 34.51 -10.74
C GLY A 367 -46.56 33.67 -9.41
N VAL A 368 -47.35 33.95 -8.35
CA VAL A 368 -47.12 33.62 -6.89
C VAL A 368 -48.50 33.51 -6.13
N PRO A 369 -48.73 32.96 -4.88
CA PRO A 369 -48.18 31.85 -4.05
C PRO A 369 -49.25 30.83 -3.48
N SER A 370 -48.85 29.97 -2.51
CA SER A 370 -49.47 29.79 -1.15
C SER A 370 -50.25 28.52 -0.70
N ASP A 371 -49.85 28.03 0.50
CA ASP A 371 -50.67 27.85 1.74
C ASP A 371 -51.14 26.47 2.32
N LEU A 372 -50.65 26.20 3.55
CA LEU A 372 -51.33 25.69 4.79
C LEU A 372 -51.46 24.17 5.15
N LEU A 373 -50.66 23.81 6.19
CA LEU A 373 -51.05 23.18 7.49
C LEU A 373 -51.38 21.67 7.67
N SER A 374 -50.88 21.19 8.83
CA SER A 374 -51.44 20.15 9.75
C SER A 374 -51.43 18.68 9.32
N GLN A 375 -51.47 17.68 10.21
CA GLN A 375 -50.76 17.42 11.51
C GLN A 375 -51.07 15.96 11.95
N SER A 376 -50.29 15.44 12.93
CA SER A 376 -50.69 14.43 13.95
C SER A 376 -50.90 12.93 13.61
N GLU A 377 -50.62 12.12 14.66
CA GLU A 377 -51.16 10.77 15.00
C GLU A 377 -50.52 9.45 14.47
N PHE A 378 -49.57 8.95 15.28
CA PHE A 378 -49.38 7.53 15.70
C PHE A 378 -50.65 6.93 16.36
N PRO A 379 -50.79 5.61 16.73
CA PRO A 379 -49.73 4.60 17.00
C PRO A 379 -49.98 3.11 16.57
N GLU A 380 -48.95 2.25 16.79
CA GLU A 380 -48.95 0.79 17.13
C GLU A 380 -49.85 -0.24 16.36
N ARG A 381 -49.41 -1.47 16.01
CA ARG A 381 -49.01 -2.57 16.93
C ARG A 381 -48.31 -3.78 16.25
N ASP A 382 -47.47 -4.44 17.05
CA ASP A 382 -46.98 -5.84 16.97
C ASP A 382 -48.11 -6.91 16.96
N PRO A 383 -47.94 -8.19 16.50
CA PRO A 383 -46.92 -9.11 17.07
C PRO A 383 -46.34 -10.31 16.26
N VAL A 384 -45.03 -10.55 16.48
CA VAL A 384 -44.32 -11.79 16.95
C VAL A 384 -44.63 -13.22 16.37
N PHE A 385 -43.54 -14.01 16.24
CA PHE A 385 -43.39 -15.49 16.05
C PHE A 385 -43.38 -16.07 14.62
N PRO A 386 -42.65 -17.20 14.35
CA PRO A 386 -41.36 -17.64 14.90
C PRO A 386 -40.32 -18.07 13.84
N GLN A 387 -39.13 -18.48 14.31
CA GLN A 387 -37.97 -18.99 13.54
C GLN A 387 -38.21 -20.38 12.90
N SER A 388 -37.38 -20.75 11.91
CA SER A 388 -37.03 -22.16 11.66
C SER A 388 -35.61 -22.38 11.09
N HIS A 389 -34.70 -22.79 11.98
CA HIS A 389 -33.53 -23.66 11.78
C HIS A 389 -32.46 -23.40 10.69
N GLU A 390 -31.22 -23.30 11.17
CA GLU A 390 -29.98 -23.59 10.44
C GLU A 390 -29.87 -25.07 10.02
N ALA A 391 -28.95 -25.36 9.08
CA ALA A 391 -28.31 -26.67 8.93
C ALA A 391 -26.79 -26.48 8.81
N GLN A 392 -26.01 -27.18 9.64
CA GLN A 392 -24.55 -27.07 9.68
C GLN A 392 -23.84 -28.23 8.95
N THR A 393 -22.53 -28.04 8.72
CA THR A 393 -21.46 -29.04 8.51
C THR A 393 -21.12 -29.47 7.06
N PRO A 394 -19.85 -29.89 6.76
CA PRO A 394 -18.58 -29.28 7.22
C PRO A 394 -17.40 -29.38 6.20
N ILE A 395 -16.17 -29.06 6.67
CA ILE A 395 -14.82 -29.47 6.17
C ILE A 395 -14.21 -28.69 4.97
N ASP A 396 -13.39 -27.71 5.35
CA ASP A 396 -11.93 -27.56 5.09
C ASP A 396 -11.33 -27.57 3.67
N LEU A 397 -10.46 -26.57 3.42
CA LEU A 397 -9.36 -26.61 2.44
C LEU A 397 -8.22 -25.60 2.77
N GLY A 398 -7.76 -25.60 4.03
CA GLY A 398 -6.82 -24.61 4.59
C GLY A 398 -5.32 -24.81 4.32
N SER A 399 -4.87 -24.88 3.06
CA SER A 399 -3.44 -25.14 2.73
C SER A 399 -2.52 -23.91 2.89
N ARG A 400 -1.94 -23.71 4.08
CA ARG A 400 -0.79 -22.79 4.31
C ARG A 400 0.53 -23.48 3.96
N CYS A 401 1.54 -22.72 3.54
CA CYS A 401 2.90 -23.25 3.36
C CYS A 401 3.54 -23.51 4.73
N GLU A 402 4.06 -24.72 4.93
CA GLU A 402 4.84 -25.09 6.12
C GLU A 402 6.31 -24.70 5.95
N PHE A 403 6.95 -24.26 7.03
CA PHE A 403 8.37 -23.93 7.08
C PHE A 403 9.10 -25.03 7.86
N VAL A 404 10.09 -25.68 7.24
CA VAL A 404 10.83 -26.80 7.87
C VAL A 404 12.20 -26.33 8.32
N ASP A 405 12.41 -26.31 9.63
CA ASP A 405 13.69 -25.98 10.25
C ASP A 405 14.53 -27.25 10.45
N TYR A 406 15.55 -27.43 9.62
CA TYR A 406 16.43 -28.60 9.68
C TYR A 406 17.55 -28.40 10.71
N GLY A 407 17.21 -28.59 11.99
CA GLY A 407 18.20 -28.87 13.03
C GLY A 407 18.75 -30.29 12.90
N THR A 408 20.06 -30.47 13.08
CA THR A 408 20.68 -31.80 13.19
C THR A 408 20.50 -32.34 14.62
N ASN A 409 20.21 -33.65 14.74
CA ASN A 409 19.96 -34.28 16.04
C ASN A 409 21.21 -34.26 16.93
N PHE A 410 21.07 -33.74 18.16
CA PHE A 410 21.99 -33.96 19.27
C PHE A 410 21.17 -34.20 20.55
N ASP A 411 21.45 -35.30 21.26
CA ASP A 411 20.61 -35.75 22.38
C ASP A 411 20.95 -35.09 23.73
N GLY A 412 20.09 -34.16 24.14
CA GLY A 412 19.77 -33.85 25.54
C GLY A 412 20.63 -32.80 26.27
N PRO A 413 20.23 -32.42 27.51
CA PRO A 413 18.97 -32.73 28.19
C PRO A 413 17.87 -31.68 27.92
N GLN A 414 16.61 -32.04 28.18
CA GLN A 414 15.47 -31.13 27.97
C GLN A 414 15.45 -29.96 28.97
N ILE A 415 15.26 -28.75 28.46
CA ILE A 415 14.76 -27.58 29.18
C ILE A 415 13.45 -27.17 28.49
N ASN A 416 12.42 -26.81 29.26
CA ASN A 416 11.10 -26.47 28.72
C ASN A 416 11.13 -25.09 28.04
N ASP A 417 11.05 -25.06 26.71
CA ASP A 417 10.92 -23.80 25.97
C ASP A 417 9.53 -23.17 26.15
N LEU A 418 9.52 -21.90 26.56
CA LEU A 418 8.35 -21.04 26.54
C LEU A 418 8.15 -20.51 25.11
N ALA A 419 6.95 -20.72 24.54
CA ALA A 419 6.62 -20.25 23.20
C ALA A 419 6.60 -18.70 23.11
N LEU A 420 7.72 -18.12 22.70
CA LEU A 420 7.88 -16.68 22.47
C LEU A 420 7.39 -16.29 21.07
N GLU A 421 6.08 -16.05 20.95
CA GLU A 421 5.51 -15.37 19.78
C GLU A 421 5.99 -13.90 19.70
N MET A 422 7.08 -13.66 18.97
CA MET A 422 7.63 -12.32 18.79
C MET A 422 6.83 -11.49 17.77
N SER A 423 5.96 -10.61 18.25
CA SER A 423 5.33 -9.57 17.44
C SER A 423 6.36 -8.56 16.93
N PHE A 424 6.25 -8.16 15.66
CA PHE A 424 7.03 -7.06 15.11
C PHE A 424 6.45 -5.72 15.53
N ASP A 425 7.35 -4.81 15.92
CA ASP A 425 7.07 -3.40 16.16
C ASP A 425 8.12 -2.58 15.40
N ILE A 426 7.68 -1.61 14.60
CA ILE A 426 8.53 -0.77 13.73
C ILE A 426 7.90 0.62 13.66
N SER A 427 8.14 1.42 14.69
CA SER A 427 7.65 2.79 14.81
C SER A 427 8.76 3.73 15.34
N GLU A 428 9.74 4.05 14.49
CA GLU A 428 10.61 5.24 14.64
C GLU A 428 11.44 5.50 13.36
N ASP A 429 12.02 6.71 13.27
CA ASP A 429 12.67 7.35 12.12
C ASP A 429 11.94 7.26 10.76
N LEU A 430 11.07 8.23 10.50
CA LEU A 430 10.69 8.66 9.13
C LEU A 430 10.59 10.18 8.93
N ASP A 431 10.75 10.99 9.98
CA ASP A 431 10.49 12.44 9.95
C ASP A 431 11.58 13.27 9.25
N GLY A 432 12.82 12.78 9.22
CA GLY A 432 14.02 13.54 8.79
C GLY A 432 14.10 13.93 7.30
N LEU A 433 13.06 13.71 6.49
CA LEU A 433 13.07 14.02 5.06
C LEU A 433 12.30 15.30 4.68
N TYR A 434 11.46 15.85 5.56
CA TYR A 434 10.61 17.01 5.24
C TYR A 434 11.28 18.37 5.47
N ASP A 435 12.11 18.52 6.52
CA ASP A 435 12.77 19.80 6.83
C ASP A 435 13.70 20.29 5.71
N ILE A 436 14.29 19.36 4.95
CA ILE A 436 15.22 19.64 3.84
C ILE A 436 14.53 20.37 2.68
N LEU A 437 13.20 20.26 2.55
CA LEU A 437 12.41 20.92 1.49
C LEU A 437 11.67 22.18 1.96
N ALA A 438 11.66 22.47 3.27
CA ALA A 438 11.02 23.66 3.84
C ALA A 438 12.00 24.79 4.22
N GLY A 439 13.30 24.50 4.28
CA GLY A 439 14.34 25.42 4.79
C GLY A 439 14.99 26.37 3.77
N LEU A 440 14.28 26.79 2.70
CA LEU A 440 14.82 27.69 1.66
C LEU A 440 14.08 29.03 1.59
N ASP A 441 14.07 29.77 2.70
CA ASP A 441 13.77 31.21 2.68
C ASP A 441 14.57 31.96 3.76
N SER A 442 14.89 33.23 3.47
CA SER A 442 15.76 34.13 4.26
C SER A 442 17.24 33.72 4.47
N PHE A 443 18.14 34.42 3.78
CA PHE A 443 19.57 34.53 4.11
C PHE A 443 19.91 35.99 4.37
N ASP A 444 20.37 36.32 5.58
CA ASP A 444 21.03 37.60 5.89
C ASP A 444 22.14 37.34 6.94
N PRO A 445 23.41 37.76 6.72
CA PRO A 445 24.53 37.31 7.54
C PRO A 445 24.95 38.30 8.66
N PRO A 446 24.99 37.88 9.94
CA PRO A 446 25.71 38.58 11.01
C PRO A 446 27.22 38.23 11.04
N PRO A 447 28.08 39.08 11.65
CA PRO A 447 29.54 39.02 11.46
C PRO A 447 30.31 38.12 12.45
N VAL A 448 31.57 37.85 12.08
CA VAL A 448 32.59 37.16 12.89
C VAL A 448 33.13 38.04 14.01
N ASN A 449 33.34 37.49 15.22
CA ASN A 449 34.55 37.68 16.05
C ASN A 449 34.54 36.84 17.36
N HIS A 450 35.71 36.27 17.69
CA HIS A 450 36.43 36.26 18.98
C HIS A 450 35.66 36.46 20.33
N ASP A 451 36.01 35.80 21.46
CA ASP A 451 37.25 35.05 21.76
C ASP A 451 37.20 34.18 23.05
N THR A 452 38.26 33.40 23.30
CA THR A 452 38.77 32.89 24.60
C THR A 452 38.00 31.82 25.42
N SER A 453 38.76 31.16 26.31
CA SER A 453 38.44 29.99 27.17
C SER A 453 39.40 29.96 28.39
N PRO A 454 39.49 28.84 29.14
CA PRO A 454 38.78 28.38 30.36
C PRO A 454 39.56 28.83 31.65
N PRO A 455 39.71 28.11 32.80
CA PRO A 455 39.10 26.88 33.37
C PRO A 455 38.69 26.96 34.87
N ASP A 456 38.11 25.89 35.46
CA ASP A 456 38.76 25.02 36.47
C ASP A 456 37.83 23.94 37.12
N CYS A 457 38.42 23.00 37.88
CA CYS A 457 37.84 21.76 38.45
C CYS A 457 37.60 21.89 40.00
N PRO A 458 37.45 20.84 40.88
CA PRO A 458 37.36 19.37 40.70
C PRO A 458 36.41 18.55 41.66
N ALA A 459 36.44 17.22 41.50
CA ALA A 459 36.43 16.15 42.55
C ALA A 459 35.13 15.51 43.14
N MET A 460 35.25 14.17 43.32
CA MET A 460 34.46 13.17 44.08
C MET A 460 35.01 13.05 45.54
N PRO A 461 34.41 12.38 46.59
CA PRO A 461 33.92 10.97 46.57
C PRO A 461 32.90 10.42 47.64
N GLY A 462 32.35 9.21 47.39
CA GLY A 462 32.56 8.00 48.22
C GLY A 462 31.72 7.60 49.47
N GLY A 463 30.84 6.59 49.34
CA GLY A 463 30.68 5.46 50.30
C GLY A 463 29.75 5.61 51.55
N THR A 464 29.42 4.58 52.38
CA THR A 464 29.31 3.08 52.28
C THR A 464 28.55 2.49 53.53
N ILE A 465 28.13 1.19 53.51
CA ILE A 465 27.93 0.23 54.66
C ILE A 465 26.52 -0.03 55.30
N MET A 466 26.10 -1.33 55.26
CA MET A 466 25.22 -2.19 56.13
C MET A 466 23.79 -1.76 56.59
N GLY A 467 22.86 -2.69 56.91
CA GLY A 467 22.82 -4.16 56.69
C GLY A 467 21.90 -5.02 57.61
N SER A 468 21.33 -6.11 57.05
CA SER A 468 20.87 -7.41 57.62
C SER A 468 19.84 -7.51 58.80
N LEU A 469 18.79 -8.36 58.64
CA LEU A 469 18.56 -9.62 59.41
C LEU A 469 17.27 -10.41 59.01
N ASN A 470 17.13 -11.66 59.52
CA ASN A 470 16.17 -12.74 59.13
C ASN A 470 14.82 -12.72 59.94
N THR A 471 13.88 -13.69 60.01
CA THR A 471 13.83 -15.18 59.77
C THR A 471 12.37 -15.73 59.66
N GLU A 472 12.19 -17.05 59.38
CA GLU A 472 11.05 -17.96 59.75
C GLU A 472 9.64 -17.78 59.08
N GLU A 473 8.72 -18.77 58.98
CA GLU A 473 8.77 -20.25 58.78
C GLU A 473 7.39 -20.79 58.23
N ALA A 474 7.14 -22.12 58.11
CA ALA A 474 5.94 -22.76 57.45
C ALA A 474 4.86 -23.28 58.48
N PRO A 475 3.74 -24.04 58.19
CA PRO A 475 3.53 -25.13 57.18
C PRO A 475 2.08 -25.33 56.56
N PHE A 476 1.87 -26.50 55.90
CA PHE A 476 0.66 -27.11 55.27
C PHE A 476 -0.37 -27.72 56.29
N PRO A 477 -1.59 -28.31 55.97
CA PRO A 477 -1.93 -29.18 54.79
C PRO A 477 -3.41 -29.37 54.28
N CYS A 478 -3.52 -30.13 53.15
CA CYS A 478 -4.55 -31.12 52.67
C CYS A 478 -6.09 -31.00 52.85
N VAL A 479 -6.85 -31.45 51.82
CA VAL A 479 -7.79 -32.63 51.81
C VAL A 479 -8.33 -32.93 50.38
N ASN A 480 -8.85 -34.14 50.13
CA ASN A 480 -9.23 -34.74 48.81
C ASN A 480 -10.76 -34.99 48.64
N LEU A 481 -11.12 -35.61 47.48
CA LEU A 481 -12.32 -36.43 47.13
C LEU A 481 -13.38 -35.71 46.24
N LEU A 482 -13.65 -36.20 45.00
CA LEU A 482 -14.59 -37.27 44.55
C LEU A 482 -16.10 -36.91 44.73
N ASN A 483 -17.06 -37.33 43.89
CA ASN A 483 -17.09 -37.81 42.48
C ASN A 483 -18.57 -37.86 42.01
N ASP A 484 -18.78 -38.29 40.76
CA ASP A 484 -19.94 -39.04 40.21
C ASP A 484 -20.83 -38.40 39.14
N ASN A 485 -21.41 -39.31 38.35
CA ASN A 485 -22.07 -39.11 37.06
C ASN A 485 -23.59 -39.27 37.20
N ILE A 486 -24.34 -38.97 36.13
CA ILE A 486 -25.26 -39.94 35.51
C ILE A 486 -25.59 -39.51 34.07
N SER A 487 -25.83 -40.48 33.21
CA SER A 487 -26.19 -40.33 31.79
C SER A 487 -27.52 -41.03 31.52
N LEU A 488 -28.24 -40.67 30.45
CA LEU A 488 -29.06 -41.59 29.64
C LEU A 488 -29.57 -40.93 28.33
N SER A 489 -29.94 -41.75 27.35
CA SER A 489 -30.37 -41.42 25.98
C SER A 489 -31.26 -42.58 25.44
N PRO A 490 -31.54 -42.78 24.12
CA PRO A 490 -31.87 -41.90 22.98
C PRO A 490 -33.26 -42.29 22.33
N VAL A 491 -33.53 -41.99 21.03
CA VAL A 491 -34.13 -42.90 19.96
C VAL A 491 -34.97 -42.19 18.85
N LEU A 492 -34.45 -42.20 17.59
CA LEU A 492 -35.09 -42.41 16.23
C LEU A 492 -36.35 -41.59 15.74
N ARG A 493 -36.72 -41.45 14.43
CA ARG A 493 -36.37 -42.15 13.14
C ARG A 493 -36.73 -41.37 11.81
N THR A 494 -35.80 -41.33 10.83
CA THR A 494 -35.91 -41.41 9.32
C THR A 494 -36.97 -40.70 8.42
N SER A 495 -36.49 -39.93 7.40
CA SER A 495 -36.77 -40.02 5.91
C SER A 495 -36.42 -38.71 5.14
N GLN A 496 -36.01 -38.56 3.86
CA GLN A 496 -35.26 -39.30 2.81
C GLN A 496 -35.29 -38.45 1.48
N PHE A 497 -34.13 -38.10 0.86
CA PHE A 497 -33.91 -37.50 -0.50
C PHE A 497 -34.56 -36.12 -0.84
N VAL A 498 -34.11 -35.27 -1.80
CA VAL A 498 -33.26 -35.38 -3.03
C VAL A 498 -32.23 -34.21 -3.12
N GLU A 499 -31.14 -34.35 -3.89
CA GLU A 499 -30.07 -33.34 -4.11
C GLU A 499 -30.29 -32.39 -5.31
N ALA A 500 -29.82 -31.13 -5.22
CA ALA A 500 -29.45 -30.26 -6.34
C ALA A 500 -28.57 -29.07 -5.87
N THR A 501 -27.55 -28.66 -6.63
CA THR A 501 -26.67 -27.52 -6.33
C THR A 501 -26.69 -26.45 -7.44
N PRO A 502 -26.62 -25.15 -7.10
CA PRO A 502 -26.39 -24.06 -8.05
C PRO A 502 -24.99 -23.43 -7.91
N GLU A 503 -24.32 -23.16 -9.03
CA GLU A 503 -23.04 -22.44 -9.07
C GLU A 503 -23.26 -20.91 -9.06
N PHE A 504 -22.45 -20.17 -8.29
CA PHE A 504 -22.52 -18.71 -8.28
C PHE A 504 -21.78 -18.11 -9.48
N ARG A 505 -22.52 -17.68 -10.50
CA ARG A 505 -21.98 -17.03 -11.70
C ARG A 505 -21.83 -15.52 -11.47
N GLY A 506 -20.63 -14.98 -11.68
CA GLY A 506 -20.38 -13.55 -11.55
C GLY A 506 -21.15 -12.72 -12.59
N PHE A 507 -21.79 -11.64 -12.15
CA PHE A 507 -22.49 -10.70 -13.02
C PHE A 507 -21.51 -9.74 -13.72
N CYS A 508 -21.30 -9.94 -15.02
CA CYS A 508 -20.93 -8.84 -15.91
C CYS A 508 -22.23 -8.23 -16.45
N ARG A 509 -22.41 -6.90 -16.28
CA ARG A 509 -23.43 -6.13 -17.02
C ARG A 509 -22.79 -5.60 -18.30
N ASP A 510 -23.08 -6.26 -19.41
CA ASP A 510 -22.98 -5.68 -20.73
C ASP A 510 -24.39 -5.18 -21.11
N ASP A 511 -24.59 -3.86 -21.13
CA ASP A 511 -25.85 -3.23 -21.56
C ASP A 511 -25.65 -2.59 -22.95
N GLU A 512 -26.13 -3.26 -24.01
CA GLU A 512 -26.19 -2.72 -25.38
C GLU A 512 -27.52 -2.00 -25.66
N PHE A 513 -27.42 -0.81 -26.24
CA PHE A 513 -28.48 -0.14 -27.02
C PHE A 513 -27.81 0.60 -28.19
N GLY A 514 -28.22 0.45 -29.44
CA GLY A 514 -29.19 -0.45 -30.03
C GLY A 514 -29.53 0.00 -31.47
N GLU A 515 -29.70 -0.91 -32.42
CA GLU A 515 -30.05 -0.56 -33.81
C GLU A 515 -31.42 -1.13 -34.25
N VAL A 516 -32.00 -0.46 -35.25
CA VAL A 516 -33.39 -0.66 -35.70
C VAL A 516 -33.47 -1.83 -36.68
N GLY A 517 -34.46 -2.70 -36.50
CA GLY A 517 -34.69 -3.86 -37.35
C GLY A 517 -35.19 -3.52 -38.77
N ILE A 518 -34.73 -4.30 -39.74
CA ILE A 518 -35.29 -4.44 -41.09
C ILE A 518 -35.35 -5.95 -41.38
N GLU A 519 -36.41 -6.40 -42.05
CA GLU A 519 -36.79 -7.81 -42.23
C GLU A 519 -36.17 -8.44 -43.49
N ASP A 520 -36.04 -9.77 -43.47
CA ASP A 520 -35.94 -10.74 -44.58
C ASP A 520 -34.75 -10.59 -45.59
N ASP A 521 -34.23 -11.65 -46.24
CA ASP A 521 -34.90 -12.81 -46.84
C ASP A 521 -33.96 -14.07 -46.92
N GLU A 522 -34.49 -15.22 -47.34
CA GLU A 522 -33.81 -16.52 -47.38
C GLU A 522 -32.76 -16.68 -48.51
N HIS A 523 -31.74 -17.54 -48.31
CA HIS A 523 -31.42 -18.73 -49.14
C HIS A 523 -30.02 -19.34 -48.83
N SER A 524 -29.82 -20.62 -49.16
CA SER A 524 -28.64 -21.46 -48.87
C SER A 524 -27.91 -21.95 -50.15
N PRO A 525 -26.73 -22.60 -50.09
CA PRO A 525 -25.56 -22.44 -49.19
C PRO A 525 -24.19 -22.49 -49.94
N SER A 526 -23.09 -22.50 -49.16
CA SER A 526 -21.80 -23.22 -49.40
C SER A 526 -20.49 -22.43 -49.62
N SER A 527 -19.41 -23.02 -49.07
CA SER A 527 -18.00 -22.94 -49.51
C SER A 527 -17.37 -21.58 -49.87
N SER A 528 -16.65 -20.97 -48.91
CA SER A 528 -15.17 -20.90 -48.97
C SER A 528 -14.56 -20.19 -47.76
N LYS A 529 -13.21 -20.14 -47.67
CA LYS A 529 -12.46 -19.60 -46.54
C LYS A 529 -12.45 -18.06 -46.56
N SER A 530 -12.87 -17.42 -45.48
CA SER A 530 -12.71 -15.97 -45.27
C SER A 530 -11.96 -15.66 -43.97
N HIS A 531 -11.17 -14.58 -43.97
CA HIS A 531 -10.36 -14.15 -42.83
C HIS A 531 -11.22 -13.75 -41.62
N PRO A 532 -10.71 -13.87 -40.37
CA PRO A 532 -11.31 -13.18 -39.23
C PRO A 532 -11.33 -11.67 -39.48
N ARG A 533 -12.48 -11.04 -39.28
CA ARG A 533 -12.70 -9.61 -39.56
C ARG A 533 -11.84 -8.72 -38.66
N SER A 534 -11.39 -7.60 -39.22
CA SER A 534 -10.74 -6.52 -38.45
C SER A 534 -11.72 -5.90 -37.44
N PRO A 535 -11.32 -5.64 -36.19
CA PRO A 535 -12.18 -4.99 -35.20
C PRO A 535 -12.31 -3.50 -35.53
N LEU A 536 -13.46 -3.09 -36.09
CA LEU A 536 -13.73 -1.69 -36.45
C LEU A 536 -14.09 -0.79 -35.27
N TYR A 537 -14.36 -1.38 -34.09
CA TYR A 537 -14.58 -0.66 -32.83
C TYR A 537 -13.46 -0.98 -31.83
N ARG A 538 -12.27 -0.43 -32.06
CA ARG A 538 -11.29 -0.25 -30.98
C ARG A 538 -11.62 1.07 -30.28
N VAL A 539 -12.16 0.99 -29.07
CA VAL A 539 -12.31 2.15 -28.18
C VAL A 539 -10.95 2.88 -28.10
N PRO A 540 -10.90 4.22 -28.26
CA PRO A 540 -9.65 4.96 -28.15
C PRO A 540 -8.97 4.67 -26.80
N GLN A 541 -7.74 4.17 -26.84
CA GLN A 541 -6.90 4.09 -25.65
C GLN A 541 -6.37 5.50 -25.40
N LEU A 542 -7.13 6.24 -24.60
CA LEU A 542 -6.74 7.54 -24.05
C LEU A 542 -5.58 7.33 -23.07
N ASP A 543 -4.61 8.25 -23.07
CA ASP A 543 -3.52 8.23 -22.09
C ASP A 543 -4.07 8.41 -20.67
N SER A 544 -3.44 7.76 -19.67
CA SER A 544 -3.97 7.71 -18.31
C SER A 544 -4.13 9.09 -17.64
N ASP A 545 -3.29 10.06 -18.01
CA ASP A 545 -3.32 11.45 -17.55
C ASP A 545 -3.90 12.44 -18.58
N SER A 546 -4.56 11.95 -19.64
CA SER A 546 -5.30 12.81 -20.59
C SER A 546 -6.53 13.46 -19.94
N PRO A 547 -6.85 14.74 -20.25
CA PRO A 547 -8.02 15.42 -19.72
C PRO A 547 -9.34 14.70 -20.02
N GLU A 548 -9.44 14.05 -21.17
CA GLU A 548 -10.59 13.25 -21.59
C GLU A 548 -10.77 12.05 -20.65
N ASN A 549 -9.71 11.28 -20.40
CA ASN A 549 -9.75 10.13 -19.49
C ASN A 549 -10.02 10.56 -18.04
N ILE A 550 -9.37 11.63 -17.57
CA ILE A 550 -9.63 12.22 -16.24
C ILE A 550 -11.09 12.65 -16.12
N SER A 551 -11.69 13.26 -17.15
CA SER A 551 -13.10 13.67 -17.12
C SER A 551 -14.07 12.49 -16.96
N VAL A 552 -13.83 11.39 -17.70
CA VAL A 552 -14.68 10.19 -17.68
C VAL A 552 -14.51 9.42 -16.36
N LEU A 553 -13.29 9.35 -15.82
CA LEU A 553 -13.03 8.71 -14.54
C LEU A 553 -13.51 9.54 -13.35
N PHE A 554 -13.42 10.88 -13.42
CA PHE A 554 -14.00 11.77 -12.43
C PHE A 554 -15.53 11.58 -12.35
N ASP A 555 -16.19 11.64 -13.50
CA ASP A 555 -17.64 11.45 -13.62
C ASP A 555 -18.12 10.07 -13.12
N ARG A 556 -17.44 8.98 -13.52
CA ARG A 556 -17.86 7.59 -13.24
C ARG A 556 -17.31 6.96 -11.96
N ARG A 557 -16.44 7.65 -11.22
CA ARG A 557 -15.85 7.09 -9.98
C ARG A 557 -15.85 8.09 -8.84
N ILE A 558 -15.36 9.31 -9.09
CA ILE A 558 -15.20 10.32 -8.05
C ILE A 558 -16.56 10.90 -7.65
N CYS A 559 -17.39 11.26 -8.62
CA CYS A 559 -18.69 11.88 -8.31
C CYS A 559 -19.61 10.95 -7.52
N GLU A 560 -19.69 9.66 -7.87
CA GLU A 560 -20.52 8.67 -7.15
C GLU A 560 -20.15 8.60 -5.66
N VAL A 561 -18.88 8.29 -5.34
CA VAL A 561 -18.47 8.09 -3.94
C VAL A 561 -18.51 9.36 -3.08
N LEU A 562 -18.60 10.55 -3.69
CA LEU A 562 -18.64 11.83 -2.98
C LEU A 562 -20.07 12.39 -2.76
N CYS A 563 -21.13 11.69 -3.16
CA CYS A 563 -22.51 12.16 -2.94
C CYS A 563 -23.48 10.99 -2.69
N ILE A 564 -23.95 10.82 -1.45
CA ILE A 564 -24.90 9.77 -1.07
C ILE A 564 -26.21 9.78 -1.90
N LYS A 565 -26.70 10.96 -2.32
CA LYS A 565 -27.88 11.12 -3.21
C LYS A 565 -27.43 11.52 -4.62
N ASP A 566 -27.12 10.55 -5.47
CA ASP A 566 -27.02 10.79 -6.90
C ASP A 566 -28.43 10.84 -7.51
N SER A 567 -28.82 12.01 -8.02
CA SER A 567 -30.23 12.37 -8.27
C SER A 567 -30.45 12.88 -9.69
N SER A 568 -31.70 12.86 -10.15
CA SER A 568 -32.12 13.51 -11.41
C SER A 568 -31.84 15.02 -11.43
N SER A 569 -31.88 15.69 -10.27
CA SER A 569 -31.43 17.08 -10.11
C SER A 569 -29.90 17.23 -10.16
N GLY A 570 -29.14 16.15 -10.06
CA GLY A 570 -27.75 16.01 -10.51
C GLY A 570 -26.68 16.35 -9.46
N ASN A 571 -25.69 15.45 -9.36
CA ASN A 571 -24.53 15.57 -8.49
C ASN A 571 -23.80 16.94 -8.57
N PRO A 572 -23.61 17.66 -7.45
CA PRO A 572 -22.94 18.97 -7.43
C PRO A 572 -21.48 18.95 -7.91
N TRP A 573 -20.73 17.85 -7.75
CA TRP A 573 -19.38 17.73 -8.31
C TRP A 573 -19.41 17.75 -9.84
N ARG A 574 -20.42 17.11 -10.45
CA ARG A 574 -20.65 17.15 -11.91
C ARG A 574 -21.17 18.49 -12.39
N LYS A 575 -22.11 19.11 -11.66
CA LYS A 575 -22.84 20.32 -12.09
C LYS A 575 -22.19 21.65 -11.72
N ILE A 576 -21.38 21.71 -10.66
CA ILE A 576 -20.81 22.95 -10.13
C ILE A 576 -19.28 22.89 -10.16
N VAL A 577 -18.68 21.87 -9.54
CA VAL A 577 -17.22 21.83 -9.36
C VAL A 577 -16.47 21.51 -10.65
N TRP A 578 -16.94 20.53 -11.44
CA TRP A 578 -16.30 20.16 -12.71
C TRP A 578 -16.34 21.27 -13.79
N PRO A 579 -17.42 22.06 -13.95
CA PRO A 579 -17.39 23.26 -14.78
C PRO A 579 -16.36 24.29 -14.31
N MET A 580 -16.27 24.59 -13.00
CA MET A 580 -15.24 25.51 -12.48
C MET A 580 -13.82 25.00 -12.73
N ALA A 581 -13.59 23.68 -12.71
CA ALA A 581 -12.29 23.09 -13.01
C ALA A 581 -11.80 23.40 -14.45
N LYS A 582 -12.72 23.61 -15.40
CA LYS A 582 -12.36 23.99 -16.79
C LYS A 582 -11.86 25.44 -16.88
N GLU A 583 -12.23 26.30 -15.94
CA GLU A 583 -11.79 27.69 -15.85
C GLU A 583 -10.54 27.85 -14.95
N HIS A 584 -10.38 26.98 -13.94
CA HIS A 584 -9.34 27.09 -12.92
C HIS A 584 -8.41 25.86 -12.89
N THR A 585 -7.18 26.03 -13.39
CA THR A 585 -6.19 24.94 -13.54
C THR A 585 -5.83 24.23 -12.24
N ALA A 586 -5.67 24.96 -11.13
CA ALA A 586 -5.37 24.37 -9.82
C ALA A 586 -6.49 23.43 -9.35
N LEU A 587 -7.75 23.81 -9.57
CA LEU A 587 -8.92 22.97 -9.27
C LEU A 587 -8.92 21.71 -10.15
N TYR A 588 -8.72 21.84 -11.46
CA TYR A 588 -8.57 20.68 -12.35
C TYR A 588 -7.46 19.73 -11.88
N HIS A 589 -6.29 20.25 -11.48
CA HIS A 589 -5.21 19.41 -10.95
C HIS A 589 -5.58 18.76 -9.60
N ALA A 590 -6.35 19.41 -8.73
CA ALA A 590 -6.84 18.79 -7.50
C ALA A 590 -7.79 17.61 -7.80
N LEU A 591 -8.76 17.81 -8.71
CA LEU A 591 -9.70 16.76 -9.13
C LEU A 591 -9.00 15.63 -9.91
N ALA A 592 -7.98 15.95 -10.72
CA ALA A 592 -7.14 14.96 -11.40
C ALA A 592 -6.35 14.10 -10.40
N ALA A 593 -5.80 14.71 -9.34
CA ALA A 593 -5.12 13.97 -8.28
C ALA A 593 -6.07 12.99 -7.59
N MET A 594 -7.26 13.44 -7.17
CA MET A 594 -8.33 12.59 -6.62
C MET A 594 -8.65 11.41 -7.57
N THR A 595 -8.84 11.69 -8.86
CA THR A 595 -9.12 10.72 -9.92
C THR A 595 -8.03 9.66 -10.08
N CYS A 596 -6.76 10.04 -9.87
CA CYS A 596 -5.62 9.12 -9.97
C CYS A 596 -5.44 8.24 -8.73
N PHE A 597 -5.82 8.71 -7.53
CA PHE A 597 -5.71 7.93 -6.30
C PHE A 597 -6.85 6.92 -6.16
N GLN A 598 -8.08 7.24 -6.62
CA GLN A 598 -9.21 6.31 -6.52
C GLN A 598 -9.17 5.19 -7.58
N GLY A 599 -8.86 3.97 -7.12
CA GLY A 599 -8.85 2.76 -7.96
C GLY A 599 -7.50 2.40 -8.57
N PHE A 600 -6.46 3.18 -8.31
CA PHE A 600 -5.11 2.89 -8.81
C PHE A 600 -4.00 3.15 -7.77
N ASN A 601 -4.33 3.26 -6.48
CA ASN A 601 -3.36 3.53 -5.42
C ASN A 601 -2.25 2.45 -5.32
N ASP A 602 -2.56 1.22 -5.76
CA ASP A 602 -1.66 0.06 -5.84
C ASP A 602 -0.88 -0.03 -7.17
N LEU A 603 -1.13 0.86 -8.14
CA LEU A 603 -0.39 0.95 -9.40
C LEU A 603 0.58 2.15 -9.37
N PRO A 604 1.90 1.94 -9.25
CA PRO A 604 2.87 3.02 -9.05
C PRO A 604 2.81 4.15 -10.09
N GLN A 605 2.48 3.83 -11.35
CA GLN A 605 2.36 4.83 -12.42
C GLN A 605 1.25 5.86 -12.15
N HIS A 606 0.06 5.43 -11.73
CA HIS A 606 -1.08 6.31 -11.48
C HIS A 606 -0.89 7.07 -10.17
N ARG A 607 -0.30 6.42 -9.16
CA ARG A 607 0.12 7.07 -7.92
C ARG A 607 1.12 8.21 -8.19
N ALA A 608 2.10 8.00 -9.06
CA ALA A 608 3.06 9.03 -9.48
C ALA A 608 2.40 10.16 -10.29
N ILE A 609 1.46 9.84 -11.20
CA ILE A 609 0.65 10.83 -11.92
C ILE A 609 -0.13 11.71 -10.91
N GLY A 610 -0.88 11.08 -10.00
CA GLY A 610 -1.69 11.78 -8.99
C GLY A 610 -0.84 12.67 -8.07
N LEU A 611 0.35 12.22 -7.68
CA LEU A 611 1.31 13.04 -6.92
C LEU A 611 1.76 14.29 -7.69
N ARG A 612 2.05 14.21 -8.99
CA ARG A 612 2.39 15.40 -9.80
C ARG A 612 1.22 16.40 -9.86
N HIS A 613 0.00 15.90 -10.05
CA HIS A 613 -1.20 16.75 -10.04
C HIS A 613 -1.42 17.40 -8.67
N LEU A 614 -1.24 16.65 -7.59
CA LEU A 614 -1.40 17.14 -6.21
C LEU A 614 -0.38 18.24 -5.88
N SER A 615 0.91 18.04 -6.19
CA SER A 615 1.94 19.05 -5.94
C SER A 615 1.65 20.35 -6.69
N TYR A 616 1.23 20.28 -7.95
CA TYR A 616 0.85 21.46 -8.74
C TYR A 616 -0.39 22.16 -8.17
N ALA A 617 -1.42 21.42 -7.75
CA ALA A 617 -2.62 21.99 -7.14
C ALA A 617 -2.29 22.72 -5.82
N VAL A 618 -1.38 22.16 -5.01
CA VAL A 618 -0.88 22.80 -3.78
C VAL A 618 -0.11 24.08 -4.07
N GLU A 619 0.81 24.06 -5.05
CA GLU A 619 1.61 25.22 -5.45
C GLU A 619 0.73 26.38 -5.97
N GLN A 620 -0.22 26.07 -6.85
CA GLN A 620 -1.08 27.09 -7.45
C GLN A 620 -2.18 27.60 -6.51
N LEU A 621 -2.57 26.86 -5.46
CA LEU A 621 -3.56 27.32 -4.49
C LEU A 621 -3.11 28.62 -3.79
N ALA A 622 -1.83 28.74 -3.43
CA ALA A 622 -1.28 29.97 -2.84
C ALA A 622 -1.35 31.17 -3.79
N VAL A 623 -1.31 30.93 -5.11
CA VAL A 623 -1.46 31.97 -6.14
C VAL A 623 -2.94 32.36 -6.32
N MET A 624 -3.88 31.41 -6.17
CA MET A 624 -5.33 31.69 -6.20
C MET A 624 -5.78 32.59 -5.03
N GLU A 625 -5.07 32.62 -3.91
CA GLU A 625 -5.39 33.48 -2.76
C GLU A 625 -5.01 34.96 -2.94
N THR A 626 -4.11 35.25 -3.88
CA THR A 626 -3.56 36.60 -4.10
C THR A 626 -3.98 37.20 -5.46
N SER A 627 -4.85 36.50 -6.18
CA SER A 627 -5.39 36.89 -7.49
C SER A 627 -6.91 37.01 -7.46
N ASP A 628 -7.48 37.63 -8.49
CA ASP A 628 -8.94 37.88 -8.64
C ASP A 628 -9.70 36.61 -9.06
N CYS A 629 -9.51 35.53 -8.29
CA CYS A 629 -10.16 34.23 -8.50
C CYS A 629 -11.53 34.18 -7.81
N LYS A 630 -12.50 33.50 -8.44
CA LYS A 630 -13.81 33.19 -7.82
C LYS A 630 -13.59 32.49 -6.46
N PRO A 631 -14.08 33.03 -5.32
CA PRO A 631 -13.88 32.42 -4.00
C PRO A 631 -14.30 30.96 -3.94
N GLU A 632 -15.38 30.61 -4.64
CA GLU A 632 -15.94 29.27 -4.75
C GLU A 632 -14.95 28.28 -5.40
N ALA A 633 -14.15 28.74 -6.37
CA ALA A 633 -13.10 27.92 -7.00
C ALA A 633 -11.90 27.72 -6.07
N THR A 634 -11.46 28.77 -5.35
CA THR A 634 -10.36 28.66 -4.37
C THR A 634 -10.74 27.74 -3.19
N ILE A 635 -11.98 27.85 -2.69
CA ILE A 635 -12.55 26.93 -1.67
C ILE A 635 -12.62 25.50 -2.22
N SER A 636 -13.13 25.32 -3.44
CA SER A 636 -13.19 23.99 -4.09
C SER A 636 -11.81 23.36 -4.22
N THR A 637 -10.79 24.13 -4.59
CA THR A 637 -9.40 23.65 -4.70
C THR A 637 -8.86 23.21 -3.35
N ALA A 638 -9.08 24.00 -2.28
CA ALA A 638 -8.63 23.63 -0.92
C ALA A 638 -9.27 22.33 -0.42
N LEU A 639 -10.58 22.14 -0.66
CA LEU A 639 -11.31 20.92 -0.27
C LEU A 639 -10.96 19.70 -1.14
N ALA A 640 -10.70 19.90 -2.44
CA ALA A 640 -10.24 18.84 -3.33
C ALA A 640 -8.79 18.41 -3.00
N VAL A 641 -7.92 19.35 -2.61
CA VAL A 641 -6.55 19.07 -2.15
C VAL A 641 -6.55 18.29 -0.83
N SER A 642 -7.44 18.59 0.12
CA SER A 642 -7.52 17.81 1.37
C SER A 642 -8.00 16.37 1.13
N LEU A 643 -9.00 16.16 0.26
CA LEU A 643 -9.42 14.83 -0.17
C LEU A 643 -8.30 14.05 -0.88
N ALA A 644 -7.62 14.69 -1.84
CA ALA A 644 -6.49 14.09 -2.55
C ALA A 644 -5.35 13.67 -1.60
N GLN A 645 -5.07 14.46 -0.55
CA GLN A 645 -4.09 14.10 0.47
C GLN A 645 -4.55 12.95 1.36
N ALA A 646 -5.80 12.95 1.81
CA ALA A 646 -6.38 11.86 2.61
C ALA A 646 -6.31 10.51 1.88
N TRP A 647 -6.59 10.49 0.58
CA TRP A 647 -6.52 9.28 -0.26
C TRP A 647 -5.09 8.90 -0.65
N CYS A 648 -4.16 9.87 -0.74
CA CYS A 648 -2.76 9.58 -1.05
C CYS A 648 -1.98 9.06 0.17
N HIS A 649 -2.05 9.71 1.33
CA HIS A 649 -1.19 9.39 2.47
C HIS A 649 -1.83 9.71 3.85
N PRO A 650 -2.42 8.70 4.55
CA PRO A 650 -3.13 8.87 5.82
C PRO A 650 -2.21 9.00 7.05
N ARG A 651 -1.23 9.90 6.99
CA ARG A 651 -0.35 10.32 8.12
C ARG A 651 -0.25 11.85 8.25
N SER A 652 -1.17 12.57 7.64
CA SER A 652 -0.98 13.96 7.22
C SER A 652 -1.68 14.97 8.14
N SER A 653 -0.89 15.66 8.98
CA SER A 653 -1.27 16.94 9.62
C SER A 653 -1.52 18.08 8.60
N THR A 654 -1.11 17.86 7.35
CA THR A 654 -1.40 18.71 6.18
C THR A 654 -2.85 18.56 5.72
N THR A 655 -3.49 17.39 5.86
CA THR A 655 -4.90 17.20 5.49
C THR A 655 -5.80 18.14 6.30
N THR A 656 -5.54 18.28 7.61
CA THR A 656 -6.24 19.25 8.45
C THR A 656 -5.82 20.70 8.19
N SER A 657 -4.65 20.99 7.60
CA SER A 657 -4.29 22.37 7.24
C SER A 657 -5.11 22.88 6.05
N TYR A 658 -5.38 22.07 5.02
CA TYR A 658 -6.25 22.48 3.90
C TYR A 658 -7.73 22.54 4.28
N ILE A 659 -8.21 21.70 5.23
CA ILE A 659 -9.56 21.85 5.80
C ILE A 659 -9.67 23.15 6.63
N ARG A 660 -8.65 23.49 7.44
CA ARG A 660 -8.55 24.79 8.13
C ARG A 660 -8.45 25.95 7.14
N LYS A 661 -7.82 25.75 5.97
CA LYS A 661 -7.75 26.78 4.91
C LYS A 661 -9.09 27.00 4.22
N GLY A 662 -9.83 25.94 3.94
CA GLY A 662 -11.23 26.02 3.49
C GLY A 662 -12.11 26.81 4.47
N ALA A 663 -11.91 26.65 5.78
CA ALA A 663 -12.59 27.43 6.81
C ALA A 663 -12.28 28.94 6.73
N GLU A 664 -11.01 29.31 6.52
CA GLU A 664 -10.59 30.70 6.36
C GLU A 664 -11.24 31.35 5.13
N LEU A 665 -11.24 30.63 4.00
CA LEU A 665 -11.80 31.09 2.72
C LEU A 665 -13.33 31.19 2.76
N LEU A 666 -14.02 30.19 3.32
CA LEU A 666 -15.47 30.22 3.52
C LEU A 666 -15.90 31.41 4.39
N ARG A 667 -15.16 31.73 5.45
CA ARG A 667 -15.44 32.90 6.29
C ARG A 667 -15.38 34.21 5.49
N LYS A 668 -14.38 34.38 4.62
CA LYS A 668 -14.26 35.57 3.74
C LYS A 668 -15.45 35.65 2.79
N ALA A 669 -15.72 34.57 2.04
CA ALA A 669 -16.82 34.50 1.08
C ALA A 669 -18.20 34.76 1.72
N LEU A 670 -18.45 34.25 2.94
CA LEU A 670 -19.71 34.50 3.66
C LEU A 670 -19.87 35.96 4.11
N ILE A 671 -18.78 36.64 4.49
CA ILE A 671 -18.79 38.07 4.84
C ILE A 671 -19.00 38.92 3.58
N GLU A 672 -18.29 38.62 2.49
CA GLU A 672 -18.44 39.29 1.20
C GLU A 672 -19.86 39.13 0.63
N HIS A 673 -20.47 37.96 0.80
CA HIS A 673 -21.88 37.72 0.48
C HIS A 673 -22.82 38.55 1.37
N GLN A 674 -22.56 38.71 2.67
CA GLN A 674 -23.40 39.56 3.54
C GLN A 674 -23.42 41.04 3.08
N SER A 675 -22.38 41.50 2.38
CA SER A 675 -22.36 42.82 1.71
C SER A 675 -22.85 42.84 0.26
N SER A 676 -23.03 41.69 -0.40
CA SER A 676 -23.26 41.58 -1.85
C SER A 676 -24.57 40.85 -2.18
N GLN A 677 -25.55 41.56 -2.73
CA GLN A 677 -26.83 40.97 -3.16
C GLN A 677 -26.68 40.13 -4.45
N ARG A 678 -26.09 38.93 -4.35
CA ARG A 678 -25.95 37.98 -5.47
C ARG A 678 -27.25 37.21 -5.75
N PRO A 679 -27.49 36.72 -6.99
CA PRO A 679 -28.63 35.89 -7.35
C PRO A 679 -28.64 34.55 -6.62
N ARG A 680 -29.83 33.97 -6.38
CA ARG A 680 -30.00 32.73 -5.59
C ARG A 680 -29.21 31.55 -6.14
N ASP A 681 -29.13 31.42 -7.47
CA ASP A 681 -28.55 30.25 -8.12
C ASP A 681 -27.03 30.17 -7.91
N GLU A 682 -26.35 31.32 -7.81
CA GLU A 682 -24.92 31.41 -7.45
C GLU A 682 -24.67 30.97 -5.99
N LEU A 683 -25.66 31.12 -5.11
CA LEU A 683 -25.54 30.73 -3.70
C LEU A 683 -25.53 29.21 -3.49
N SER A 684 -26.04 28.45 -4.47
CA SER A 684 -26.12 26.99 -4.38
C SER A 684 -24.73 26.34 -4.32
N GLY A 685 -23.78 26.85 -5.10
CA GLY A 685 -22.39 26.40 -5.08
C GLY A 685 -21.70 26.66 -3.74
N LEU A 686 -21.79 27.89 -3.22
CA LEU A 686 -21.21 28.22 -1.92
C LEU A 686 -21.88 27.44 -0.78
N GLY A 687 -23.21 27.21 -0.84
CA GLY A 687 -23.95 26.40 0.14
C GLY A 687 -23.54 24.92 0.15
N PHE A 688 -23.31 24.35 -1.04
CA PHE A 688 -22.75 23.01 -1.18
C PHE A 688 -21.32 22.90 -0.62
N LEU A 689 -20.48 23.91 -0.87
CA LEU A 689 -19.12 23.96 -0.32
C LEU A 689 -19.11 24.14 1.21
N SER A 690 -20.07 24.88 1.77
CA SER A 690 -20.31 24.93 3.22
C SER A 690 -20.62 23.56 3.82
N ASN A 691 -21.51 22.76 3.21
CA ASN A 691 -21.83 21.41 3.69
C ASN A 691 -20.66 20.44 3.51
N THR A 692 -19.95 20.53 2.37
CA THR A 692 -18.74 19.76 2.11
C THR A 692 -17.68 20.03 3.18
N TRP A 693 -17.44 21.29 3.54
CA TRP A 693 -16.52 21.62 4.63
C TRP A 693 -17.00 21.13 6.02
N ILE A 694 -18.29 21.27 6.34
CA ILE A 694 -18.88 20.73 7.58
C ILE A 694 -18.63 19.23 7.70
N TYR A 695 -18.84 18.47 6.61
CA TYR A 695 -18.55 17.04 6.54
C TYR A 695 -17.06 16.74 6.76
N MET A 696 -16.17 17.40 6.00
CA MET A 696 -14.73 17.17 6.07
C MET A 696 -14.16 17.47 7.46
N ASP A 697 -14.50 18.61 8.09
CA ASP A 697 -14.03 18.91 9.45
C ASP A 697 -14.58 17.89 10.46
N THR A 698 -15.89 17.59 10.42
CA THR A 698 -16.54 16.65 11.34
C THR A 698 -15.92 15.27 11.29
N ILE A 699 -15.78 14.68 10.09
CA ILE A 699 -15.23 13.34 9.90
C ILE A 699 -13.74 13.30 10.27
N THR A 700 -12.96 14.31 9.87
CA THR A 700 -11.51 14.35 10.18
C THR A 700 -11.26 14.53 11.68
N ARG A 701 -12.09 15.32 12.37
CA ARG A 701 -12.02 15.56 13.82
C ARG A 701 -12.31 14.32 14.66
N ILE A 702 -13.00 13.30 14.13
CA ILE A 702 -13.21 12.01 14.80
C ILE A 702 -11.89 11.22 14.92
N THR A 703 -10.91 11.46 14.06
CA THR A 703 -9.65 10.69 14.00
C THR A 703 -8.38 11.51 14.26
N CYS A 704 -8.37 12.80 13.96
CA CYS A 704 -7.19 13.65 14.07
C CYS A 704 -7.03 14.23 15.48
N HIS A 705 -5.77 14.24 15.95
CA HIS A 705 -5.41 14.62 17.33
C HIS A 705 -4.52 15.88 17.37
N ASP A 706 -4.64 16.74 16.36
CA ASP A 706 -3.88 18.00 16.24
C ASP A 706 -4.29 19.08 17.27
N GLY A 707 -5.37 18.84 18.01
CA GLY A 707 -5.74 19.57 19.22
C GLY A 707 -6.50 20.87 19.00
N PHE A 708 -6.75 21.27 17.76
CA PHE A 708 -7.53 22.46 17.43
C PHE A 708 -9.00 22.29 17.85
N VAL A 709 -9.60 23.34 18.42
CA VAL A 709 -11.02 23.37 18.80
C VAL A 709 -11.90 23.60 17.57
N MET A 710 -13.10 23.02 17.56
CA MET A 710 -14.10 23.25 16.51
C MET A 710 -14.49 24.73 16.38
N ASP A 711 -14.52 25.23 15.14
CA ASP A 711 -14.99 26.57 14.78
C ASP A 711 -16.53 26.62 14.78
N LEU A 712 -17.12 26.49 15.97
CA LEU A 712 -18.57 26.48 16.18
C LEU A 712 -19.30 27.70 15.58
N PRO A 713 -18.75 28.94 15.63
CA PRO A 713 -19.36 30.08 14.93
C PRO A 713 -19.45 29.85 13.42
N LEU A 714 -18.34 29.48 12.76
CA LEU A 714 -18.36 29.24 11.32
C LEU A 714 -19.24 28.05 10.94
N MET A 715 -19.26 26.98 11.74
CA MET A 715 -20.16 25.85 11.51
C MET A 715 -21.63 26.23 11.63
N SER A 716 -21.98 27.11 12.56
CA SER A 716 -23.32 27.70 12.66
C SER A 716 -23.65 28.56 11.43
N ASP A 717 -22.76 29.47 11.04
CA ASP A 717 -22.96 30.37 9.90
C ASP A 717 -23.09 29.60 8.58
N CYS A 718 -22.21 28.62 8.34
CA CYS A 718 -22.29 27.68 7.21
C CYS A 718 -23.62 26.90 7.22
N SER A 719 -24.08 26.39 8.36
CA SER A 719 -25.35 25.65 8.46
C SER A 719 -26.57 26.52 8.18
N LEU A 720 -26.56 27.77 8.67
CA LEU A 720 -27.62 28.75 8.44
C LEU A 720 -27.63 29.27 6.99
N PHE A 721 -26.46 29.45 6.37
CA PHE A 721 -26.34 29.84 4.97
C PHE A 721 -26.79 28.72 4.03
N SER A 722 -26.25 27.51 4.22
CA SER A 722 -26.64 26.27 3.54
C SER A 722 -28.16 26.06 3.50
N SER A 723 -28.81 26.19 4.67
CA SER A 723 -30.28 25.99 4.77
C SER A 723 -31.09 27.07 4.03
N LYS A 724 -30.52 28.25 3.77
CA LYS A 724 -31.18 29.33 3.00
C LYS A 724 -30.95 29.22 1.49
N SER A 725 -29.78 28.71 1.08
CA SER A 725 -29.37 28.58 -0.32
C SER A 725 -29.83 27.28 -0.96
N LEU A 726 -29.69 26.14 -0.27
CA LEU A 726 -30.10 24.81 -0.74
C LEU A 726 -31.55 24.46 -0.33
N GLY A 727 -32.12 25.15 0.66
CA GLY A 727 -33.45 24.86 1.20
C GLY A 727 -33.46 23.61 2.10
N CYS A 728 -34.63 22.96 2.18
CA CYS A 728 -34.85 21.76 3.01
C CYS A 728 -34.62 20.43 2.27
N THR A 729 -34.10 20.45 1.03
CA THR A 729 -33.86 19.22 0.25
C THR A 729 -32.88 18.29 0.94
N VAL A 730 -33.06 16.98 0.75
CA VAL A 730 -32.11 15.93 1.17
C VAL A 730 -30.71 16.23 0.62
N ASP A 731 -29.72 16.30 1.50
CA ASP A 731 -28.38 16.77 1.14
C ASP A 731 -27.63 15.81 0.20
N PRO A 732 -26.94 16.31 -0.85
CA PRO A 732 -26.21 15.44 -1.78
C PRO A 732 -25.12 14.58 -1.14
N LEU A 733 -24.44 15.06 -0.09
CA LEU A 733 -23.30 14.40 0.57
C LEU A 733 -23.73 13.69 1.86
N MET A 734 -24.52 14.35 2.70
CA MET A 734 -24.91 13.92 4.05
C MET A 734 -26.30 13.29 4.11
N GLY A 735 -27.07 13.35 3.02
CA GLY A 735 -28.43 12.80 2.94
C GLY A 735 -29.36 13.41 4.00
N CYS A 736 -30.18 12.55 4.62
CA CYS A 736 -31.05 12.93 5.72
C CYS A 736 -30.29 13.32 7.00
N ALA A 737 -28.98 13.05 7.10
CA ALA A 737 -28.17 13.32 8.30
C ALA A 737 -27.62 14.76 8.39
N ARG A 738 -27.85 15.64 7.41
CA ARG A 738 -27.26 17.01 7.37
C ARG A 738 -27.29 17.75 8.72
N PRO A 739 -28.40 17.80 9.48
CA PRO A 739 -28.45 18.55 10.75
C PRO A 739 -27.78 17.84 11.94
N LEU A 740 -27.42 16.56 11.82
CA LEU A 740 -26.75 15.77 12.87
C LEU A 740 -25.24 16.06 12.92
N PHE A 741 -24.60 16.38 11.78
CA PHE A 741 -23.14 16.54 11.71
C PHE A 741 -22.58 17.61 12.67
N PRO A 742 -23.19 18.79 12.87
CA PRO A 742 -22.73 19.73 13.89
C PRO A 742 -22.78 19.19 15.33
N LEU A 743 -23.72 18.29 15.63
CA LEU A 743 -23.79 17.61 16.93
C LEU A 743 -22.69 16.54 17.05
N LEU A 744 -22.46 15.75 15.99
CA LEU A 744 -21.36 14.78 15.89
C LEU A 744 -19.99 15.46 16.01
N GLY A 745 -19.79 16.61 15.35
CA GLY A 745 -18.57 17.41 15.44
C GLY A 745 -18.34 17.95 16.86
N SER A 746 -19.40 18.38 17.54
CA SER A 746 -19.35 18.79 18.95
C SER A 746 -19.00 17.61 19.88
N VAL A 747 -19.51 16.40 19.59
CA VAL A 747 -19.13 15.16 20.29
C VAL A 747 -17.66 14.83 20.03
N ALA A 748 -17.18 14.91 18.79
CA ALA A 748 -15.79 14.64 18.43
C ALA A 748 -14.82 15.61 19.14
N ASP A 749 -15.16 16.90 19.24
CA ASP A 749 -14.36 17.85 20.00
C ASP A 749 -14.33 17.51 21.50
N LEU A 750 -15.49 17.16 22.10
CA LEU A 750 -15.57 16.70 23.49
C LEU A 750 -14.75 15.42 23.72
N VAL A 751 -14.82 14.44 22.83
CA VAL A 751 -14.00 13.21 22.86
C VAL A 751 -12.51 13.57 22.84
N ASN A 752 -12.09 14.47 21.95
CA ASN A 752 -10.70 14.91 21.85
C ASN A 752 -10.24 15.75 23.05
N ARG A 753 -11.13 16.45 23.75
CA ARG A 753 -10.84 17.06 25.05
C ARG A 753 -10.71 16.01 26.16
N VAL A 754 -11.57 14.98 26.17
CA VAL A 754 -11.48 13.85 27.11
C VAL A 754 -10.17 13.08 26.94
N ARG A 755 -9.79 12.67 25.72
CA ARG A 755 -8.56 11.91 25.44
C ARG A 755 -7.28 12.64 25.87
N ARG A 756 -7.26 13.98 25.78
CA ARG A 756 -6.10 14.81 26.20
C ARG A 756 -5.95 14.97 27.72
N ARG A 757 -6.99 14.67 28.51
CA ARG A 757 -6.94 14.78 29.99
C ARG A 757 -6.21 13.59 30.62
N GLN A 758 -5.37 13.84 31.61
CA GLN A 758 -4.63 12.81 32.34
C GLN A 758 -5.47 12.18 33.47
N GLU A 759 -6.54 12.83 33.89
CA GLU A 759 -7.38 12.37 34.99
C GLU A 759 -8.27 11.19 34.58
N LYS A 760 -8.46 10.24 35.49
CA LYS A 760 -9.23 9.00 35.27
C LYS A 760 -10.75 9.19 35.17
N LEU A 761 -11.27 10.32 35.67
CA LEU A 761 -12.71 10.64 35.71
C LEU A 761 -13.00 11.95 34.96
N ASN A 762 -14.17 12.02 34.33
CA ASN A 762 -14.66 13.24 33.70
C ASN A 762 -15.08 14.29 34.76
N SER A 763 -14.82 15.56 34.46
CA SER A 763 -15.25 16.64 35.35
C SER A 763 -16.78 16.85 35.24
N PRO A 764 -17.44 17.37 36.30
CA PRO A 764 -18.88 17.66 36.22
C PRO A 764 -19.27 18.59 35.06
N ALA A 765 -18.35 19.44 34.57
CA ALA A 765 -18.54 20.24 33.38
C ALA A 765 -18.63 19.38 32.10
N ILE A 766 -17.70 18.43 31.91
CA ILE A 766 -17.71 17.49 30.76
C ILE A 766 -18.97 16.61 30.81
N VAL A 767 -19.35 16.10 31.98
CA VAL A 767 -20.57 15.29 32.13
C VAL A 767 -21.82 16.13 31.84
N SER A 768 -21.90 17.37 32.32
CA SER A 768 -23.03 18.27 32.04
C SER A 768 -23.14 18.63 30.55
N GLU A 769 -22.01 18.85 29.87
CA GLU A 769 -21.96 19.08 28.43
C GLU A 769 -22.38 17.85 27.63
N ALA A 770 -21.87 16.67 28.00
CA ALA A 770 -22.22 15.40 27.37
C ALA A 770 -23.71 15.06 27.53
N VAL A 771 -24.33 15.36 28.68
CA VAL A 771 -25.79 15.22 28.88
C VAL A 771 -26.58 16.11 27.91
N ARG A 772 -26.12 17.35 27.65
CA ARG A 772 -26.75 18.25 26.67
C ARG A 772 -26.62 17.72 25.25
N LEU A 773 -25.40 17.32 24.83
CA LEU A 773 -25.15 16.76 23.51
C LEU A 773 -26.00 15.51 23.27
N ARG A 774 -26.02 14.57 24.22
CA ARG A 774 -26.88 13.38 24.18
C ARG A 774 -28.35 13.77 24.01
N THR A 775 -28.86 14.69 24.84
CA THR A 775 -30.27 15.13 24.78
C THR A 775 -30.64 15.70 23.40
N SER A 776 -29.74 16.48 22.78
CA SER A 776 -29.94 17.01 21.43
C SER A 776 -29.91 15.92 20.35
N ILE A 777 -29.01 14.94 20.45
CA ILE A 777 -28.88 13.84 19.49
C ILE A 777 -30.05 12.86 19.61
N GLU A 778 -30.51 12.54 20.83
CA GLU A 778 -31.67 11.69 21.06
C GLU A 778 -32.96 12.30 20.46
N ARG A 779 -33.13 13.61 20.59
CA ARG A 779 -34.25 14.40 20.02
C ARG A 779 -34.12 14.68 18.52
N TRP A 780 -32.94 14.54 17.93
CA TRP A 780 -32.75 14.73 16.50
C TRP A 780 -33.36 13.54 15.73
N GLU A 781 -34.14 13.79 14.71
CA GLU A 781 -34.71 12.76 13.83
C GLU A 781 -34.37 13.09 12.36
N PRO A 782 -34.16 12.08 11.51
CA PRO A 782 -33.98 12.31 10.08
C PRO A 782 -35.30 12.84 9.50
N SER A 783 -35.28 14.08 8.99
CA SER A 783 -36.44 14.72 8.37
C SER A 783 -36.41 14.50 6.85
N PRO A 784 -37.24 13.60 6.28
CA PRO A 784 -37.44 13.52 4.84
C PRO A 784 -38.45 14.59 4.41
N GLU A 785 -38.01 15.86 4.36
CA GLU A 785 -38.69 16.86 3.55
C GLU A 785 -38.41 16.50 2.07
N LEU A 786 -39.31 15.66 1.55
CA LEU A 786 -39.24 15.03 0.25
C LEU A 786 -39.39 16.05 -0.89
N ASP A 787 -38.75 15.74 -2.02
CA ASP A 787 -39.16 16.30 -3.30
C ASP A 787 -40.60 15.81 -3.57
N GLU A 788 -41.60 16.70 -3.62
CA GLU A 788 -43.03 16.33 -3.70
C GLU A 788 -43.41 15.72 -5.06
N GLU A 789 -43.32 14.39 -5.20
CA GLU A 789 -44.06 13.67 -6.24
C GLU A 789 -45.53 13.45 -5.79
N PRO A 790 -46.55 13.99 -6.47
CA PRO A 790 -47.91 14.08 -5.91
C PRO A 790 -48.71 12.77 -5.77
N GLN A 791 -48.11 11.58 -5.89
CA GLN A 791 -48.83 10.31 -6.07
C GLN A 791 -48.19 9.09 -5.37
N GLY A 792 -48.09 9.11 -4.03
CA GLY A 792 -47.81 7.87 -3.28
C GLY A 792 -47.55 8.03 -1.79
N THR A 793 -48.32 7.37 -0.94
CA THR A 793 -48.16 7.41 0.54
C THR A 793 -47.07 6.45 1.06
N GLN A 794 -46.00 6.23 0.27
CA GLN A 794 -44.89 5.35 0.63
C GLN A 794 -43.56 5.99 0.20
N LEU A 795 -42.58 6.01 1.11
CA LEU A 795 -41.22 6.46 0.79
C LEU A 795 -40.56 5.49 -0.20
N SER A 796 -39.79 6.03 -1.14
CA SER A 796 -38.96 5.20 -2.02
C SER A 796 -37.94 4.38 -1.23
N SER A 797 -37.56 3.21 -1.74
CA SER A 797 -36.54 2.35 -1.11
C SER A 797 -35.23 3.09 -0.88
N SER A 798 -34.78 3.90 -1.84
CA SER A 798 -33.58 4.73 -1.70
C SER A 798 -33.72 5.81 -0.60
N THR A 799 -34.91 6.36 -0.34
CA THR A 799 -35.13 7.24 0.81
C THR A 799 -35.09 6.48 2.13
N ILE A 800 -35.63 5.26 2.18
CA ILE A 800 -35.55 4.39 3.37
C ILE A 800 -34.08 4.09 3.68
N ASP A 801 -33.27 3.73 2.69
CA ASP A 801 -31.83 3.49 2.85
C ASP A 801 -31.09 4.71 3.41
N LEU A 802 -31.39 5.92 2.91
CA LEU A 802 -30.84 7.18 3.42
C LEU A 802 -31.23 7.43 4.89
N ILE A 803 -32.45 7.08 5.28
CA ILE A 803 -32.93 7.18 6.66
C ILE A 803 -32.25 6.15 7.57
N GLN A 804 -32.01 4.91 7.10
CA GLN A 804 -31.29 3.89 7.87
C GLN A 804 -29.82 4.28 8.07
N THR A 805 -29.12 4.74 7.03
CA THR A 805 -27.76 5.27 7.16
C THR A 805 -27.71 6.47 8.10
N ALA A 806 -28.65 7.42 8.00
CA ALA A 806 -28.71 8.56 8.91
C ALA A 806 -28.98 8.17 10.37
N ASN A 807 -29.79 7.13 10.62
CA ASN A 807 -29.97 6.55 11.94
C ASN A 807 -28.71 5.81 12.43
N ALA A 808 -27.96 5.13 11.56
CA ALA A 808 -26.69 4.51 11.93
C ALA A 808 -25.68 5.57 12.42
N TYR A 809 -25.61 6.74 11.76
CA TYR A 809 -24.86 7.90 12.24
C TYR A 809 -25.36 8.38 13.62
N LYS A 810 -26.68 8.50 13.86
CA LYS A 810 -27.25 8.88 15.18
C LYS A 810 -26.78 7.94 16.29
N TRP A 811 -26.95 6.63 16.11
CA TRP A 811 -26.63 5.64 17.15
C TRP A 811 -25.11 5.45 17.32
N ALA A 812 -24.31 5.57 16.26
CA ALA A 812 -22.84 5.58 16.37
C ALA A 812 -22.34 6.81 17.14
N THR A 813 -22.94 7.99 16.92
CA THR A 813 -22.60 9.21 17.66
C THR A 813 -22.89 9.06 19.16
N LEU A 814 -24.02 8.45 19.52
CA LEU A 814 -24.38 8.16 20.93
C LEU A 814 -23.43 7.14 21.57
N LEU A 815 -23.07 6.07 20.85
CA LEU A 815 -22.08 5.09 21.28
C LEU A 815 -20.71 5.74 21.55
N PHE A 816 -20.24 6.59 20.62
CA PHE A 816 -18.97 7.30 20.74
C PHE A 816 -18.93 8.27 21.93
N LEU A 817 -20.03 8.99 22.16
CA LEU A 817 -20.21 9.87 23.32
C LEU A 817 -20.17 9.07 24.64
N HIS A 818 -20.78 7.88 24.67
CA HIS A 818 -20.73 6.98 25.83
C HIS A 818 -19.35 6.33 26.06
N GLN A 819 -18.59 6.02 24.99
CA GLN A 819 -17.18 5.59 25.09
C GLN A 819 -16.29 6.69 25.69
N ALA A 820 -16.62 7.97 25.50
CA ALA A 820 -15.90 9.10 26.11
C ALA A 820 -16.37 9.47 27.51
N VAL A 821 -17.67 9.35 27.80
CA VAL A 821 -18.26 9.68 29.10
C VAL A 821 -19.10 8.51 29.63
N PRO A 822 -18.45 7.48 30.21
CA PRO A 822 -19.14 6.36 30.86
C PRO A 822 -20.01 6.78 32.05
N GLU A 823 -19.81 7.99 32.59
CA GLU A 823 -20.62 8.57 33.66
C GLU A 823 -22.03 9.00 33.22
N LEU A 824 -22.35 8.92 31.92
CA LEU A 824 -23.68 9.23 31.39
C LEU A 824 -24.74 8.16 31.78
N PRO A 825 -25.85 8.54 32.45
CA PRO A 825 -26.85 7.58 32.93
C PRO A 825 -27.67 6.99 31.77
N THR A 826 -27.51 5.70 31.48
CA THR A 826 -28.10 5.06 30.29
C THR A 826 -28.75 3.71 30.61
N GLN A 827 -29.76 3.33 29.83
CA GLN A 827 -30.61 2.14 30.06
C GLN A 827 -30.22 0.92 29.20
N VAL A 828 -29.26 1.09 28.28
CA VAL A 828 -28.92 0.15 27.20
C VAL A 828 -27.40 -0.07 27.20
N SER A 829 -26.91 -1.30 27.02
CA SER A 829 -25.45 -1.52 27.07
C SER A 829 -24.74 -0.96 25.83
N LEU A 830 -23.42 -0.70 25.94
CA LEU A 830 -22.59 -0.32 24.78
C LEU A 830 -22.69 -1.35 23.64
N GLN A 831 -22.79 -2.64 23.99
CA GLN A 831 -22.92 -3.73 23.03
C GLN A 831 -24.27 -3.73 22.32
N ASP A 832 -25.35 -3.37 23.00
CA ASP A 832 -26.67 -3.27 22.39
C ASP A 832 -26.79 -2.00 21.51
N MET A 833 -26.11 -0.91 21.87
CA MET A 833 -25.94 0.25 20.99
C MET A 833 -25.15 -0.11 19.74
N ALA A 834 -24.03 -0.84 19.88
CA ALA A 834 -23.23 -1.30 18.76
C ALA A 834 -24.04 -2.23 17.84
N ARG A 835 -24.69 -3.26 18.38
CA ARG A 835 -25.56 -4.17 17.61
C ARG A 835 -26.69 -3.42 16.90
N LYS A 836 -27.26 -2.38 17.51
CA LYS A 836 -28.26 -1.52 16.86
C LYS A 836 -27.69 -0.75 15.66
N VAL A 837 -26.48 -0.21 15.75
CA VAL A 837 -25.80 0.41 14.60
C VAL A 837 -25.53 -0.63 13.49
N LEU A 838 -25.00 -1.81 13.84
CA LEU A 838 -24.74 -2.87 12.86
C LEU A 838 -26.04 -3.32 12.16
N THR A 839 -27.14 -3.47 12.92
CA THR A 839 -28.47 -3.80 12.38
C THR A 839 -28.96 -2.75 11.38
N LEU A 840 -28.83 -1.45 11.69
CA LEU A 840 -29.22 -0.37 10.78
C LEU A 840 -28.41 -0.41 9.48
N ILE A 841 -27.09 -0.66 9.55
CA ILE A 841 -26.24 -0.82 8.36
C ILE A 841 -26.63 -2.10 7.58
N ALA A 842 -27.01 -3.18 8.26
CA ALA A 842 -27.47 -4.42 7.65
C ALA A 842 -28.80 -4.28 6.90
N THR A 843 -29.69 -3.38 7.34
CA THR A 843 -30.94 -3.09 6.61
C THR A 843 -30.74 -2.34 5.28
N VAL A 844 -29.56 -1.78 5.01
CA VAL A 844 -29.23 -1.11 3.74
C VAL A 844 -28.63 -2.13 2.75
N PRO A 845 -29.31 -2.42 1.61
CA PRO A 845 -28.86 -3.40 0.61
C PRO A 845 -27.47 -3.10 0.06
N VAL A 846 -26.68 -4.13 -0.29
CA VAL A 846 -25.27 -3.98 -0.71
C VAL A 846 -25.10 -3.28 -2.07
N ASP A 847 -26.13 -3.32 -2.90
CA ASP A 847 -26.27 -2.65 -4.20
C ASP A 847 -26.77 -1.20 -4.07
N SER A 848 -27.47 -0.86 -2.99
CA SER A 848 -27.90 0.53 -2.70
C SER A 848 -26.71 1.50 -2.70
N HIS A 849 -26.94 2.73 -3.16
CA HIS A 849 -25.88 3.75 -3.15
C HIS A 849 -25.51 4.19 -1.71
N ALA A 850 -26.49 4.26 -0.82
CA ALA A 850 -26.29 4.61 0.59
C ALA A 850 -25.43 3.61 1.36
N ALA A 851 -25.20 2.40 0.82
CA ALA A 851 -24.37 1.37 1.42
C ALA A 851 -22.88 1.70 1.48
N ILE A 852 -22.41 2.68 0.67
CA ILE A 852 -21.02 3.16 0.64
C ILE A 852 -20.68 4.00 1.88
N PHE A 853 -21.64 4.77 2.38
CA PHE A 853 -21.39 5.89 3.31
C PHE A 853 -21.30 5.57 4.82
N PRO A 854 -21.69 4.39 5.37
CA PRO A 854 -21.63 4.17 6.82
C PRO A 854 -20.22 3.80 7.32
N VAL A 855 -19.15 4.41 6.77
CA VAL A 855 -17.74 4.14 7.14
C VAL A 855 -17.48 4.43 8.62
N MET A 856 -17.80 5.64 9.11
CA MET A 856 -17.68 5.94 10.54
C MET A 856 -18.59 5.07 11.42
N PRO A 857 -19.91 4.91 11.13
CA PRO A 857 -20.77 4.01 11.89
C PRO A 857 -20.24 2.57 12.00
N LEU A 858 -19.74 1.99 10.90
CA LEU A 858 -19.17 0.65 10.88
C LEU A 858 -17.84 0.58 11.66
N MET A 859 -17.02 1.64 11.62
CA MET A 859 -15.79 1.72 12.41
C MET A 859 -16.08 1.72 13.91
N ILE A 860 -16.99 2.59 14.39
CA ILE A 860 -17.24 2.74 15.83
C ILE A 860 -17.97 1.51 16.40
N ALA A 861 -19.00 1.00 15.71
CA ALA A 861 -19.75 -0.16 16.18
C ALA A 861 -19.06 -1.50 15.88
N GLY A 862 -18.40 -1.64 14.73
CA GLY A 862 -17.69 -2.86 14.35
C GLY A 862 -16.51 -3.14 15.27
N CYS A 863 -15.78 -2.11 15.70
CA CYS A 863 -14.76 -2.27 16.74
C CYS A 863 -15.32 -2.70 18.11
N GLU A 864 -16.62 -2.57 18.38
CA GLU A 864 -17.24 -3.08 19.61
C GLU A 864 -17.70 -4.55 19.53
N ALA A 865 -17.82 -5.14 18.33
CA ALA A 865 -18.26 -6.53 18.16
C ALA A 865 -17.48 -7.55 19.01
N THR A 866 -18.21 -8.30 19.85
CA THR A 866 -17.67 -9.42 20.64
C THR A 866 -17.89 -10.76 19.95
N GLU A 867 -19.07 -10.99 19.38
CA GLU A 867 -19.46 -12.29 18.85
C GLU A 867 -18.82 -12.60 17.49
N MET A 868 -18.54 -13.88 17.24
CA MET A 868 -17.86 -14.31 16.02
C MET A 868 -18.69 -14.06 14.76
N GLU A 869 -20.02 -14.12 14.86
CA GLU A 869 -20.96 -13.78 13.79
C GLU A 869 -20.90 -12.28 13.46
N ASP A 870 -21.09 -11.40 14.45
CA ASP A 870 -20.96 -9.94 14.30
C ASP A 870 -19.62 -9.55 13.67
N ARG A 871 -18.50 -10.14 14.13
CA ARG A 871 -17.16 -9.90 13.58
C ARG A 871 -16.99 -10.39 12.14
N THR A 872 -17.60 -11.52 11.79
CA THR A 872 -17.58 -12.04 10.41
C THR A 872 -18.37 -11.10 9.50
N TRP A 873 -19.58 -10.73 9.90
CA TRP A 873 -20.44 -9.80 9.16
C TRP A 873 -19.77 -8.42 8.95
N VAL A 874 -19.13 -7.86 9.99
CA VAL A 874 -18.34 -6.61 9.87
C VAL A 874 -17.19 -6.78 8.87
N SER A 875 -16.51 -7.92 8.88
CA SER A 875 -15.41 -8.22 7.97
C SER A 875 -15.86 -8.43 6.51
N ASP A 876 -17.08 -8.93 6.29
CA ASP A 876 -17.71 -9.01 4.97
C ASP A 876 -18.18 -7.62 4.50
N ARG A 877 -18.83 -6.82 5.37
CA ARG A 877 -19.28 -5.46 5.03
C ARG A 877 -18.11 -4.53 4.70
N TRP A 878 -16.97 -4.66 5.40
CA TRP A 878 -15.73 -3.98 5.01
C TRP A 878 -15.20 -4.43 3.65
N ARG A 879 -15.26 -5.72 3.30
CA ARG A 879 -14.85 -6.20 1.96
C ARG A 879 -15.79 -5.69 0.84
N VAL A 880 -17.09 -5.65 1.08
CA VAL A 880 -18.07 -5.02 0.16
C VAL A 880 -17.75 -3.54 -0.02
N LEU A 881 -17.52 -2.80 1.06
CA LEU A 881 -17.10 -1.39 1.00
C LEU A 881 -15.80 -1.22 0.22
N GLY A 882 -14.78 -2.04 0.45
CA GLY A 882 -13.48 -1.96 -0.23
C GLY A 882 -13.56 -2.22 -1.74
N SER A 883 -14.55 -3.00 -2.19
CA SER A 883 -14.82 -3.22 -3.62
C SER A 883 -15.42 -1.99 -4.34
N ARG A 884 -16.04 -1.06 -3.59
CA ARG A 884 -16.65 0.18 -4.12
C ARG A 884 -15.78 1.42 -3.82
N LEU A 885 -15.13 1.46 -2.66
CA LEU A 885 -14.21 2.51 -2.19
C LEU A 885 -12.75 2.08 -2.36
N THR A 886 -12.30 2.04 -3.60
CA THR A 886 -10.97 1.56 -4.02
C THR A 886 -9.83 2.56 -3.74
N SER A 887 -9.90 3.31 -2.64
CA SER A 887 -8.89 4.29 -2.20
C SER A 887 -7.82 3.67 -1.28
N GLY A 888 -7.95 2.39 -0.91
CA GLY A 888 -7.11 1.74 0.10
C GLY A 888 -7.42 2.16 1.54
N LEU A 889 -8.37 3.08 1.73
CA LEU A 889 -8.83 3.56 3.03
C LEU A 889 -9.57 2.45 3.81
N VAL A 890 -10.49 1.76 3.14
CA VAL A 890 -11.32 0.71 3.75
C VAL A 890 -10.51 -0.48 4.26
N ASN A 891 -9.45 -0.87 3.55
CA ASN A 891 -8.56 -1.95 3.99
C ASN A 891 -7.92 -1.61 5.36
N ARG A 892 -7.53 -0.35 5.57
CA ARG A 892 -6.99 0.14 6.85
C ARG A 892 -8.06 0.14 7.94
N CYS A 893 -9.31 0.51 7.63
CA CYS A 893 -10.40 0.42 8.59
C CYS A 893 -10.62 -1.04 9.05
N LEU A 894 -10.55 -2.01 8.14
CA LEU A 894 -10.60 -3.44 8.46
C LEU A 894 -9.41 -3.89 9.32
N GLU A 895 -8.18 -3.48 8.98
CA GLU A 895 -6.95 -3.77 9.75
C GLU A 895 -7.03 -3.25 11.19
N ILE A 896 -7.44 -1.98 11.38
CA ILE A 896 -7.63 -1.36 12.70
C ILE A 896 -8.76 -2.04 13.47
N THR A 897 -9.83 -2.44 12.78
CA THR A 897 -10.96 -3.19 13.38
C THR A 897 -10.47 -4.54 13.91
N ALA A 898 -9.71 -5.28 13.11
CA ALA A 898 -9.15 -6.58 13.50
C ALA A 898 -8.12 -6.48 14.65
N GLU A 899 -7.27 -5.44 14.66
CA GLU A 899 -6.35 -5.20 15.78
C GLU A 899 -7.10 -4.84 17.07
N ALA A 900 -8.16 -4.01 17.01
CA ALA A 900 -8.98 -3.70 18.18
C ALA A 900 -9.61 -4.96 18.79
N TRP A 901 -10.14 -5.87 17.97
CA TRP A 901 -10.61 -7.18 18.41
C TRP A 901 -9.49 -8.03 19.04
N LYS A 902 -8.33 -8.13 18.38
CA LYS A 902 -7.15 -8.86 18.87
C LYS A 902 -6.64 -8.34 20.21
N ARG A 903 -6.62 -7.01 20.41
CA ARG A 903 -6.28 -6.37 21.70
C ARG A 903 -7.33 -6.67 22.78
N ARG A 904 -8.63 -6.58 22.47
CA ARG A 904 -9.72 -6.97 23.39
C ARG A 904 -9.58 -8.44 23.81
N ASP A 905 -9.37 -9.35 22.86
CA ASP A 905 -9.26 -10.78 23.14
C ASP A 905 -8.02 -11.12 24.00
N LYS A 906 -6.89 -10.42 23.77
CA LYS A 906 -5.68 -10.57 24.60
C LYS A 906 -5.90 -10.06 26.03
N SER A 907 -6.60 -8.93 26.20
CA SER A 907 -7.02 -8.43 27.51
C SER A 907 -7.99 -9.40 28.22
N SER A 908 -9.02 -9.89 27.53
CA SER A 908 -10.00 -10.83 28.09
C SER A 908 -9.38 -12.17 28.51
N LYS A 909 -8.32 -12.62 27.84
CA LYS A 909 -7.53 -13.80 28.26
C LYS A 909 -6.74 -13.53 29.54
N ALA A 910 -6.10 -12.36 29.68
CA ALA A 910 -5.37 -11.99 30.89
C ALA A 910 -6.28 -11.92 32.12
N THR A 911 -7.44 -11.23 32.02
CA THR A 911 -8.41 -11.10 33.12
C THR A 911 -9.07 -12.43 33.52
N ARG A 912 -8.96 -13.49 32.70
CA ARG A 912 -9.38 -14.85 33.07
C ARG A 912 -8.34 -15.64 33.87
N VAL A 913 -7.08 -15.18 33.93
CA VAL A 913 -6.00 -15.80 34.72
C VAL A 913 -5.88 -15.13 36.09
N GLU A 914 -6.20 -13.85 36.21
CA GLU A 914 -6.15 -13.07 37.46
C GLU A 914 -7.56 -12.83 38.04
N THR A 915 -8.04 -13.73 38.91
CA THR A 915 -9.39 -13.61 39.48
C THR A 915 -9.46 -12.70 40.72
N VAL A 916 -10.47 -11.82 40.75
CA VAL A 916 -10.95 -11.04 41.92
C VAL A 916 -10.06 -9.89 42.42
N SER A 917 -9.74 -8.90 41.57
CA SER A 917 -9.71 -7.47 41.97
C SER A 917 -9.50 -6.50 40.78
N SER A 918 -10.41 -6.49 39.81
CA SER A 918 -10.51 -5.34 38.88
C SER A 918 -11.91 -5.19 38.30
N SER A 919 -12.31 -3.94 38.05
CA SER A 919 -13.52 -3.60 37.30
C SER A 919 -13.42 -4.19 35.87
N PRO A 920 -14.54 -4.56 35.22
CA PRO A 920 -14.51 -4.91 33.80
C PRO A 920 -13.87 -3.77 33.00
N SER A 921 -12.96 -4.12 32.08
CA SER A 921 -12.12 -3.19 31.31
C SER A 921 -12.94 -2.43 30.26
N CYS A 922 -13.74 -1.47 30.73
CA CYS A 922 -14.59 -0.62 29.91
C CYS A 922 -13.80 -0.02 28.73
N SER A 923 -14.36 -0.15 27.52
CA SER A 923 -13.76 0.27 26.24
C SER A 923 -13.79 1.79 26.04
N THR A 924 -13.36 2.54 27.06
CA THR A 924 -13.29 3.99 27.00
C THR A 924 -12.33 4.46 25.90
N VAL A 925 -12.52 5.67 25.39
CA VAL A 925 -11.63 6.30 24.38
C VAL A 925 -10.17 6.46 24.83
N LYS A 926 -9.85 6.22 26.12
CA LYS A 926 -8.50 6.20 26.69
C LYS A 926 -7.88 4.80 26.79
N SER A 927 -8.63 3.74 26.46
CA SER A 927 -8.20 2.36 26.66
C SER A 927 -7.25 1.87 25.55
N GLU A 928 -6.31 1.00 25.90
CA GLU A 928 -5.36 0.39 24.95
C GLU A 928 -6.04 -0.50 23.90
N ILE A 929 -7.23 -1.02 24.21
CA ILE A 929 -8.04 -1.81 23.26
C ILE A 929 -8.88 -0.95 22.31
N HIS A 930 -8.93 0.37 22.51
CA HIS A 930 -9.79 1.26 21.72
C HIS A 930 -9.16 1.56 20.35
N TRP A 931 -9.98 1.61 19.30
CA TRP A 931 -9.52 1.77 17.91
C TRP A 931 -8.77 3.10 17.66
N MET A 932 -9.15 4.18 18.36
CA MET A 932 -8.41 5.46 18.33
C MET A 932 -7.02 5.37 18.99
N THR A 933 -6.75 4.33 19.77
CA THR A 933 -5.43 4.05 20.36
C THR A 933 -4.61 3.23 19.38
N VAL A 934 -5.19 2.20 18.74
CA VAL A 934 -4.58 1.49 17.60
C VAL A 934 -4.12 2.48 16.50
N MET A 935 -4.98 3.42 16.08
CA MET A 935 -4.63 4.48 15.12
C MET A 935 -3.43 5.33 15.58
N LYS A 936 -3.41 5.71 16.85
CA LYS A 936 -2.32 6.51 17.45
C LYS A 936 -1.00 5.74 17.41
N ASP A 937 -1.01 4.50 17.86
CA ASP A 937 0.20 3.68 18.00
C ASP A 937 0.81 3.29 16.63
N TRP A 938 -0.02 3.12 15.60
CA TRP A 938 0.44 2.90 14.22
C TRP A 938 0.84 4.20 13.49
N GLY A 939 0.60 5.36 14.11
CA GLY A 939 0.81 6.68 13.50
C GLY A 939 -0.05 6.90 12.25
N TRP A 940 -1.33 6.53 12.29
CA TRP A 940 -2.30 6.62 11.19
C TRP A 940 -3.42 7.62 11.50
N GLN A 941 -3.88 8.34 10.48
CA GLN A 941 -5.05 9.23 10.54
C GLN A 941 -5.94 8.94 9.32
N VAL A 942 -7.08 8.30 9.56
CA VAL A 942 -7.96 7.78 8.50
C VAL A 942 -9.26 8.56 8.47
N MET A 943 -9.56 9.27 7.39
CA MET A 943 -10.82 10.01 7.22
C MET A 943 -11.99 9.02 7.08
N LEU A 944 -12.84 8.90 8.11
CA LEU A 944 -13.90 7.88 8.19
C LEU A 944 -15.19 8.26 7.43
N GLY A 945 -15.06 8.65 6.16
CA GLY A 945 -16.18 9.06 5.31
C GLY A 945 -15.79 9.16 3.85
#